data_AF-A0A5C1NH24-F1
#
_entry.id   AF-A0A5C1NH24-F1
#
_cell.length_a   1.000
_cell.length_b   1.000
_cell.length_c   1.000
_cell.angle_alpha   90.00
_cell.angle_beta   90.00
_cell.angle_gamma   90.00
#
_symmetry.space_group_name_H-M   'P 1'
#
loop_
_entity.id
_entity.type
_entity.pdbx_description
1 polymer ?
#
loop_
_entity_poly.entity_id
_entity_poly.type
_entity_poly.pdbx_seq_one_letter_code
_entity_poly.pdbx_strand_id
1 'polypeptide(L)'
;MTAQMSKVTQPLYPLFDPFGFGRAAVDYWRDSVERSILYWDVMRQRGNEYLEHIEKTRPSVLGFDADIIMYGQDLPRPVNYELLRIHPPEGVEIDEQARPFVVVDPRAGHGPGIGGFKADSEIGVALRAGHPCYFVAFMPYPVPGQTVEDVVEAEVAFLQHVNELHPDTEKPVVVGNCQAGWQIMMAAALEPQLFGPILIAGAPLSYWAGERGYAPMRYTGGLTGGSWITHLLSDMGDGLFDGAWLVQNFERLNPANTWWDKQYRLYANVDTEAERYLGFERWWGGHVVLGGQEIQYIVDNLFVGNRLSTAKLVTSDGRRIDLRNLRSPVVLFCSKGDDITPPPQALGWVRDLYAGVDDIIANDQTIVYCVHDKTGHLGIFVSGSVSRKEHTEFTANMDYIDVLPPGLYETSVSKAADRPDAELIERDYLLEFSTRDFDDLDEVVQHNPEDERRFATVARVSEINLGLYQQFLQPWIKALSTPESARWMRKMHPNRLGYRMLSDRSPWMAPLPVLADMVRKDRQQLDENNIFRAFEDIFSQQVSRSLDAWRVFRDSAIEKVFLDVYGQTMLQSLVGLHGTSKEVLPRPGQEPEHLRFIAQRQADIAARVAKGGSHEAVMRSVIYVLGGAPATDGRNFRRLRASRSELEPRLDMTLFKELVREQFFILKHDKEAALAAIPALLRKESAEVIDAHIEHIEHVLAASGELSAHAAARLDKVKALFAVARTAAAGDSGGGSTATIPTVAATASTKTAVKTKTAVKTRPASDEPKAKSVRASASSSTSKASANAGTKTASAKTASAKTASAKTASAKTASAKTASAKTASAKTASAKTASAKTASAKTSAKTVARSADVDAGGNESEDAKASRSSKARSSRAKSAMSKNAQESIEASSAVKSSSKDAATEDTVQAPTQRTSRRRGTTRGTTKS
;
A
#
# COMPACT_ATOMS: atom_id res chain seq x y z
N MET A 1 8.53 -57.57 25.85
CA MET A 1 9.26 -58.67 25.20
C MET A 1 10.11 -58.20 24.02
N THR A 2 9.57 -57.43 23.06
CA THR A 2 10.32 -56.89 21.89
C THR A 2 11.68 -56.28 22.23
N ALA A 3 11.79 -55.48 23.29
CA ALA A 3 13.05 -54.83 23.71
C ALA A 3 14.20 -55.78 24.12
N GLN A 4 13.96 -57.08 24.33
CA GLN A 4 15.02 -58.07 24.59
C GLN A 4 15.50 -58.81 23.34
N MET A 5 14.77 -58.77 22.22
CA MET A 5 15.22 -59.41 20.97
C MET A 5 16.24 -58.58 20.19
N SER A 6 16.27 -57.25 20.34
CA SER A 6 17.18 -56.36 19.60
C SER A 6 18.66 -56.49 19.98
N LYS A 7 18.99 -57.08 21.13
CA LYS A 7 20.39 -57.26 21.58
C LYS A 7 21.04 -58.58 21.12
N VAL A 8 20.29 -59.49 20.50
CA VAL A 8 20.81 -60.82 20.07
C VAL A 8 21.20 -60.84 18.59
N THR A 9 20.67 -59.92 17.77
CA THR A 9 20.86 -59.91 16.30
C THR A 9 22.07 -59.12 15.81
N GLN A 10 22.75 -58.33 16.65
CA GLN A 10 23.82 -57.43 16.21
C GLN A 10 24.97 -58.05 15.38
N PRO A 11 25.48 -59.27 15.63
CA PRO A 11 26.60 -59.81 14.86
C PRO A 11 26.25 -60.37 13.48
N LEU A 12 24.96 -60.41 13.08
CA LEU A 12 24.52 -61.01 11.80
C LEU A 12 24.15 -59.98 10.71
N TYR A 13 23.97 -58.70 11.05
CA TYR A 13 23.50 -57.69 10.09
C TYR A 13 24.35 -57.55 8.81
N PRO A 14 25.71 -57.56 8.85
CA PRO A 14 26.52 -57.42 7.63
C PRO A 14 26.33 -58.57 6.62
N LEU A 15 25.78 -59.71 7.04
CA LEU A 15 25.58 -60.89 6.19
C LEU A 15 24.28 -60.80 5.35
N PHE A 16 23.29 -60.04 5.81
CA PHE A 16 21.97 -59.92 5.20
C PHE A 16 21.68 -58.54 4.60
N ASP A 17 22.42 -57.51 5.00
CA ASP A 17 22.35 -56.16 4.44
C ASP A 17 23.76 -55.56 4.27
N PRO A 18 24.59 -56.12 3.36
CA PRO A 18 26.01 -55.75 3.23
C PRO A 18 26.26 -54.31 2.75
N PHE A 19 25.21 -53.59 2.33
CA PHE A 19 25.26 -52.20 1.89
C PHE A 19 24.41 -51.25 2.75
N GLY A 20 23.76 -51.75 3.82
CA GLY A 20 22.98 -50.94 4.76
C GLY A 20 21.62 -50.43 4.25
N PHE A 21 21.15 -50.87 3.07
CA PHE A 21 19.89 -50.41 2.47
C PHE A 21 18.66 -50.87 3.25
N GLY A 22 18.65 -52.12 3.71
CA GLY A 22 17.53 -52.67 4.50
C GLY A 22 17.40 -51.97 5.84
N ARG A 23 18.51 -51.70 6.52
CA ARG A 23 18.56 -50.90 7.74
C ARG A 23 18.12 -49.46 7.47
N ALA A 24 18.67 -48.80 6.45
CA ALA A 24 18.30 -47.43 6.10
C ALA A 24 16.79 -47.29 5.81
N ALA A 25 16.18 -48.28 5.17
CA ALA A 25 14.73 -48.33 4.92
C ALA A 25 13.91 -48.48 6.21
N VAL A 26 14.34 -49.33 7.15
CA VAL A 26 13.67 -49.55 8.44
C VAL A 26 13.79 -48.34 9.35
N ASP A 27 14.99 -47.74 9.44
CA ASP A 27 15.23 -46.52 10.21
C ASP A 27 14.41 -45.34 9.62
N TYR A 28 14.38 -45.20 8.29
CA TYR A 28 13.53 -44.21 7.59
C TYR A 28 12.03 -44.44 7.81
N TRP A 29 11.55 -45.69 7.77
CA TRP A 29 10.13 -45.99 7.98
C TRP A 29 9.68 -45.69 9.40
N ARG A 30 10.51 -46.01 10.42
CA ARG A 30 10.26 -45.63 11.81
C ARG A 30 10.14 -44.12 11.96
N ASP A 31 11.15 -43.38 11.50
CA ASP A 31 11.18 -41.91 11.56
C ASP A 31 10.04 -41.27 10.76
N SER A 32 9.64 -41.82 9.62
CA SER A 32 8.47 -41.36 8.85
C SER A 32 7.16 -41.52 9.62
N VAL A 33 6.99 -42.60 10.38
CA VAL A 33 5.83 -42.82 11.25
C VAL A 33 5.86 -41.86 12.45
N GLU A 34 7.03 -41.68 13.07
CA GLU A 34 7.23 -40.71 14.16
C GLU A 34 6.89 -39.28 13.71
N ARG A 35 7.47 -38.81 12.58
CA ARG A 35 7.16 -37.50 11.98
C ARG A 35 5.69 -37.36 11.63
N SER A 36 5.05 -38.43 11.11
CA SER A 36 3.62 -38.41 10.79
C SER A 36 2.75 -38.20 12.03
N ILE A 37 3.05 -38.90 13.14
CA ILE A 37 2.32 -38.76 14.41
C ILE A 37 2.47 -37.32 14.95
N LEU A 38 3.68 -36.78 14.96
CA LEU A 38 3.95 -35.42 15.41
C LEU A 38 3.28 -34.36 14.51
N TYR A 39 3.33 -34.56 13.18
CA TYR A 39 2.69 -33.65 12.21
C TYR A 39 1.18 -33.59 12.44
N TRP A 40 0.52 -34.74 12.58
CA TRP A 40 -0.91 -34.76 12.87
C TRP A 40 -1.23 -34.14 14.23
N ASP A 41 -0.36 -34.27 15.24
CA ASP A 41 -0.55 -33.62 16.54
C ASP A 41 -0.43 -32.09 16.45
N VAL A 42 0.52 -31.55 15.67
CA VAL A 42 0.56 -30.11 15.36
C VAL A 42 -0.70 -29.67 14.61
N MET A 43 -1.19 -30.46 13.66
CA MET A 43 -2.43 -30.17 12.95
C MET A 43 -3.67 -30.22 13.85
N ARG A 44 -3.67 -31.05 14.90
CA ARG A 44 -4.68 -31.11 15.97
C ARG A 44 -4.61 -29.89 16.89
N GLN A 45 -3.40 -29.52 17.34
CA GLN A 45 -3.16 -28.31 18.12
C GLN A 45 -3.63 -27.06 17.37
N ARG A 46 -3.32 -26.96 16.07
CA ARG A 46 -3.80 -25.89 15.19
C ARG A 46 -5.33 -25.77 15.16
N GLY A 47 -6.03 -26.90 15.07
CA GLY A 47 -7.49 -26.90 15.08
C GLY A 47 -8.09 -26.50 16.43
N ASN A 48 -7.44 -26.88 17.53
CA ASN A 48 -7.79 -26.42 18.87
C ASN A 48 -7.58 -24.90 19.04
N GLU A 49 -6.40 -24.38 18.67
CA GLU A 49 -6.11 -22.95 18.72
C GLU A 49 -7.10 -22.13 17.88
N TYR A 50 -7.42 -22.60 16.67
CA TYR A 50 -8.45 -22.00 15.84
C TYR A 50 -9.82 -21.98 16.53
N LEU A 51 -10.22 -23.08 17.16
CA LEU A 51 -11.50 -23.18 17.88
C LEU A 51 -11.57 -22.24 19.09
N GLU A 52 -10.48 -22.13 19.86
CA GLU A 52 -10.38 -21.16 20.96
C GLU A 52 -10.39 -19.71 20.45
N HIS A 53 -9.66 -19.43 19.36
CA HIS A 53 -9.56 -18.10 18.76
C HIS A 53 -10.92 -17.60 18.25
N ILE A 54 -11.73 -18.44 17.58
CA ILE A 54 -13.09 -18.05 17.14
C ILE A 54 -14.14 -17.98 18.26
N GLU A 55 -13.79 -18.41 19.48
CA GLU A 55 -14.64 -18.30 20.68
C GLU A 55 -14.34 -17.02 21.48
N LYS A 56 -13.32 -16.24 21.08
CA LYS A 56 -13.00 -14.90 21.64
C LYS A 56 -13.88 -13.82 21.00
N THR A 57 -14.33 -12.85 21.79
CA THR A 57 -15.14 -11.71 21.32
C THR A 57 -14.33 -10.74 20.45
N ARG A 58 -13.06 -10.51 20.82
CA ARG A 58 -12.07 -9.71 20.08
C ARG A 58 -10.85 -10.57 19.77
N PRO A 59 -10.90 -11.43 18.73
CA PRO A 59 -9.73 -12.15 18.29
C PRO A 59 -8.81 -11.19 17.53
N SER A 60 -7.59 -11.06 18.02
CA SER A 60 -6.51 -10.28 17.42
C SER A 60 -5.21 -11.07 17.55
N VAL A 61 -4.23 -10.76 16.70
CA VAL A 61 -2.85 -11.26 16.81
C VAL A 61 -1.84 -10.15 17.13
N LEU A 62 -2.32 -8.98 17.58
CA LEU A 62 -1.51 -7.84 17.99
C LEU A 62 -0.55 -8.26 19.13
N GLY A 63 0.75 -8.02 18.93
CA GLY A 63 1.81 -8.40 19.86
C GLY A 63 2.15 -7.35 20.92
N PHE A 64 1.25 -6.40 21.17
CA PHE A 64 1.42 -5.30 22.12
C PHE A 64 0.16 -5.15 22.99
N ASP A 65 0.35 -4.80 24.26
CA ASP A 65 -0.75 -4.38 25.13
C ASP A 65 -1.29 -3.02 24.69
N ALA A 66 -2.61 -2.84 24.78
CA ALA A 66 -3.27 -1.64 24.27
C ALA A 66 -4.64 -1.39 24.94
N ASP A 67 -4.97 -0.11 25.15
CA ASP A 67 -6.27 0.32 25.65
C ASP A 67 -7.18 0.74 24.49
N ILE A 68 -8.44 0.27 24.49
CA ILE A 68 -9.44 0.73 23.51
C ILE A 68 -9.98 2.08 23.97
N ILE A 69 -9.69 3.14 23.21
CA ILE A 69 -10.04 4.53 23.56
C ILE A 69 -11.30 5.02 22.84
N MET A 70 -11.67 4.42 21.70
CA MET A 70 -12.90 4.76 20.98
C MET A 70 -13.51 3.54 20.30
N TYR A 71 -14.81 3.31 20.53
CA TYR A 71 -15.57 2.25 19.85
C TYR A 71 -16.31 2.83 18.65
N GLY A 72 -16.07 2.27 17.45
CA GLY A 72 -16.82 2.61 16.24
C GLY A 72 -18.32 2.26 16.34
N GLN A 73 -18.71 1.41 17.28
CA GLN A 73 -20.11 1.04 17.54
C GLN A 73 -20.91 2.17 18.22
N ASP A 74 -20.22 3.09 18.92
CA ASP A 74 -20.84 4.23 19.62
C ASP A 74 -20.92 5.50 18.74
N LEU A 75 -20.40 5.44 17.51
CA LEU A 75 -20.46 6.53 16.53
C LEU A 75 -21.88 6.75 15.96
N PRO A 76 -22.19 7.96 15.43
CA PRO A 76 -23.48 8.23 14.76
C PRO A 76 -23.78 7.32 13.56
N ARG A 77 -22.74 6.75 12.95
CA ARG A 77 -22.78 5.67 11.94
C ARG A 77 -22.04 4.45 12.53
N PRO A 78 -22.72 3.53 13.22
CA PRO A 78 -22.06 2.44 13.94
C PRO A 78 -21.31 1.45 13.05
N VAL A 79 -20.04 1.18 13.38
CA VAL A 79 -19.19 0.22 12.65
C VAL A 79 -18.48 -0.77 13.59
N ASN A 80 -18.03 -1.89 13.02
CA ASN A 80 -17.30 -2.95 13.74
C ASN A 80 -15.81 -2.65 13.98
N TYR A 81 -15.39 -1.38 13.97
CA TYR A 81 -14.01 -0.97 14.18
C TYR A 81 -13.81 -0.38 15.58
N GLU A 82 -12.59 -0.40 16.11
CA GLU A 82 -12.23 0.27 17.36
C GLU A 82 -10.81 0.86 17.28
N LEU A 83 -10.61 2.01 17.93
CA LEU A 83 -9.32 2.70 18.02
C LEU A 83 -8.64 2.34 19.34
N LEU A 84 -7.41 1.88 19.25
CA LEU A 84 -6.57 1.50 20.38
C LEU A 84 -5.38 2.45 20.52
N ARG A 85 -5.04 2.80 21.76
CA ARG A 85 -3.74 3.38 22.13
C ARG A 85 -2.80 2.25 22.54
N ILE A 86 -1.63 2.16 21.91
CA ILE A 86 -0.64 1.12 22.21
C ILE A 86 0.20 1.52 23.42
N HIS A 87 0.45 0.59 24.34
CA HIS A 87 1.38 0.78 25.45
C HIS A 87 2.82 0.45 25.02
N PRO A 88 3.83 1.24 25.42
CA PRO A 88 5.23 0.93 25.10
C PRO A 88 5.71 -0.33 25.84
N PRO A 89 6.53 -1.19 25.19
CA PRO A 89 7.23 -2.27 25.86
C PRO A 89 8.16 -1.79 26.98
N GLU A 90 8.46 -2.67 27.94
CA GLU A 90 9.38 -2.38 29.06
C GLU A 90 10.73 -1.85 28.56
N GLY A 91 11.13 -0.67 29.04
CA GLY A 91 12.38 0.01 28.64
C GLY A 91 12.28 0.90 27.40
N VAL A 92 11.09 1.08 26.80
CA VAL A 92 10.85 2.08 25.74
C VAL A 92 10.20 3.32 26.34
N GLU A 93 10.88 4.46 26.26
CA GLU A 93 10.30 5.77 26.60
C GLU A 93 9.64 6.40 25.36
N ILE A 94 8.52 7.10 25.57
CA ILE A 94 7.72 7.75 24.53
C ILE A 94 7.65 9.25 24.82
N ASP A 95 7.87 10.06 23.80
CA ASP A 95 7.67 11.51 23.86
C ASP A 95 6.23 11.84 23.44
N GLU A 96 5.40 12.24 24.38
CA GLU A 96 4.02 12.69 24.13
C GLU A 96 3.95 14.04 23.38
N GLN A 97 5.08 14.63 22.98
CA GLN A 97 5.17 15.77 22.05
C GLN A 97 5.67 15.37 20.66
N ALA A 98 6.13 14.12 20.47
CA ALA A 98 6.48 13.59 19.16
C ALA A 98 5.21 13.28 18.35
N ARG A 99 5.31 13.42 17.02
CA ARG A 99 4.21 13.18 16.08
C ARG A 99 3.58 11.78 16.29
N PRO A 100 2.26 11.64 16.51
CA PRO A 100 1.64 10.34 16.68
C PRO A 100 1.65 9.50 15.38
N PHE A 101 1.69 8.18 15.54
CA PHE A 101 1.57 7.19 14.45
C PHE A 101 0.27 6.39 14.60
N VAL A 102 -0.44 6.15 13.49
CA VAL A 102 -1.70 5.41 13.44
C VAL A 102 -1.60 4.31 12.40
N VAL A 103 -1.58 3.04 12.83
CA VAL A 103 -1.49 1.87 11.94
C VAL A 103 -2.86 1.24 11.74
N VAL A 104 -3.25 0.97 10.49
CA VAL A 104 -4.57 0.44 10.11
C VAL A 104 -4.42 -0.85 9.32
N ASP A 105 -5.12 -1.89 9.79
CA ASP A 105 -4.92 -3.27 9.35
C ASP A 105 -5.92 -3.72 8.26
N PRO A 106 -5.53 -4.61 7.33
CA PRO A 106 -6.39 -5.04 6.24
C PRO A 106 -7.49 -6.02 6.68
N ARG A 107 -8.76 -5.63 6.54
CA ARG A 107 -9.93 -6.53 6.70
C ARG A 107 -10.14 -7.50 5.52
N ALA A 108 -9.05 -7.95 4.90
CA ALA A 108 -9.00 -8.78 3.69
C ALA A 108 -9.33 -10.27 3.96
N GLY A 109 -10.40 -10.53 4.71
CA GLY A 109 -10.85 -11.87 5.11
C GLY A 109 -10.16 -12.46 6.35
N HIS A 110 -9.03 -11.90 6.79
CA HIS A 110 -8.33 -12.24 8.04
C HIS A 110 -8.68 -11.28 9.19
N GLY A 111 -8.35 -11.66 10.41
CA GLY A 111 -8.48 -10.84 11.62
C GLY A 111 -7.35 -9.83 11.81
N PRO A 112 -7.54 -8.84 12.71
CA PRO A 112 -6.59 -7.75 12.94
C PRO A 112 -5.38 -8.17 13.80
N GLY A 113 -4.39 -7.28 13.84
CA GLY A 113 -3.17 -7.35 14.65
C GLY A 113 -1.92 -7.67 13.84
N ILE A 114 -2.00 -7.79 12.51
CA ILE A 114 -0.88 -8.25 11.68
C ILE A 114 0.20 -7.17 11.51
N GLY A 115 -0.20 -5.90 11.36
CA GLY A 115 0.69 -4.73 11.41
C GLY A 115 1.36 -4.48 12.77
N GLY A 116 1.04 -5.30 13.78
CA GLY A 116 1.69 -5.30 15.10
C GLY A 116 2.08 -6.69 15.61
N PHE A 117 2.18 -7.70 14.73
CA PHE A 117 2.38 -9.12 15.11
C PHE A 117 3.77 -9.44 15.72
N LYS A 118 4.71 -8.49 15.71
CA LYS A 118 6.10 -8.66 16.19
C LYS A 118 6.63 -7.37 16.80
N ALA A 119 7.62 -7.47 17.69
CA ALA A 119 8.37 -6.31 18.20
C ALA A 119 9.12 -5.50 17.12
N ASP A 120 9.33 -6.06 15.92
CA ASP A 120 9.92 -5.38 14.75
C ASP A 120 8.89 -4.86 13.73
N SER A 121 7.59 -4.97 14.03
CA SER A 121 6.49 -4.40 13.23
C SER A 121 6.57 -2.88 13.07
N GLU A 122 5.75 -2.31 12.20
CA GLU A 122 5.59 -0.85 12.00
C GLU A 122 5.35 -0.12 13.34
N ILE A 123 4.43 -0.65 14.16
CA ILE A 123 4.18 -0.17 15.54
C ILE A 123 5.46 -0.24 16.39
N GLY A 124 6.16 -1.38 16.36
CA GLY A 124 7.42 -1.56 17.10
C GLY A 124 8.57 -0.67 16.62
N VAL A 125 8.61 -0.30 15.34
CA VAL A 125 9.56 0.68 14.80
C VAL A 125 9.22 2.09 15.31
N ALA A 126 7.96 2.52 15.21
CA ALA A 126 7.52 3.85 15.65
C ALA A 126 7.69 4.06 17.17
N LEU A 127 7.31 3.07 18.00
CA LEU A 127 7.52 3.11 19.45
C LEU A 127 9.00 3.25 19.82
N ARG A 128 9.91 2.51 19.16
CA ARG A 128 11.38 2.61 19.43
C ARG A 128 12.01 3.90 18.90
N ALA A 129 11.31 4.64 18.04
CA ALA A 129 11.66 6.01 17.66
C ALA A 129 11.02 7.07 18.58
N GLY A 130 10.34 6.65 19.65
CA GLY A 130 9.77 7.52 20.68
C GLY A 130 8.36 8.05 20.39
N HIS A 131 7.70 7.59 19.32
CA HIS A 131 6.42 8.14 18.89
C HIS A 131 5.20 7.52 19.59
N PRO A 132 4.20 8.32 20.02
CA PRO A 132 2.91 7.82 20.48
C PRO A 132 2.21 6.99 19.39
N CYS A 133 1.87 5.74 19.69
CA CYS A 133 1.33 4.81 18.69
C CYS A 133 -0.12 4.42 18.94
N TYR A 134 -0.89 4.37 17.86
CA TYR A 134 -2.29 3.98 17.82
C TYR A 134 -2.50 2.89 16.76
N PHE A 135 -3.54 2.08 16.97
CA PHE A 135 -3.90 1.00 16.07
C PHE A 135 -5.42 0.97 15.86
N VAL A 136 -5.85 0.77 14.62
CA VAL A 136 -7.27 0.63 14.26
C VAL A 136 -7.57 -0.84 13.96
N ALA A 137 -8.33 -1.46 14.85
CA ALA A 137 -8.73 -2.87 14.77
C ALA A 137 -10.22 -3.03 14.39
N PHE A 138 -10.65 -4.27 14.14
CA PHE A 138 -12.05 -4.59 13.78
C PHE A 138 -12.52 -5.95 14.31
N MET A 139 -13.81 -6.06 14.65
CA MET A 139 -14.43 -7.29 15.14
C MET A 139 -14.73 -8.26 13.99
N PRO A 140 -14.87 -9.58 14.24
CA PRO A 140 -15.08 -10.57 13.18
C PRO A 140 -16.38 -10.45 12.37
N TYR A 141 -17.34 -9.65 12.81
CA TYR A 141 -18.62 -9.41 12.14
C TYR A 141 -18.87 -7.90 12.02
N PRO A 142 -19.47 -7.43 10.91
CA PRO A 142 -19.90 -6.03 10.76
C PRO A 142 -21.07 -5.70 11.70
N VAL A 143 -21.31 -4.42 11.94
CA VAL A 143 -22.59 -3.96 12.51
C VAL A 143 -23.68 -4.09 11.42
N PRO A 144 -24.92 -4.51 11.75
CA PRO A 144 -25.98 -4.64 10.75
C PRO A 144 -26.29 -3.32 10.04
N GLY A 145 -26.14 -3.29 8.71
CA GLY A 145 -26.35 -2.09 7.88
C GLY A 145 -25.09 -1.28 7.56
N GLN A 146 -23.95 -1.60 8.18
CA GLN A 146 -22.65 -0.97 7.94
C GLN A 146 -22.25 -1.01 6.45
N THR A 147 -21.78 0.13 5.94
CA THR A 147 -21.20 0.29 4.59
C THR A 147 -19.72 0.68 4.65
N VAL A 148 -19.04 0.70 3.49
CA VAL A 148 -17.65 1.20 3.39
C VAL A 148 -17.56 2.70 3.72
N GLU A 149 -18.59 3.49 3.39
CA GLU A 149 -18.61 4.92 3.73
C GLU A 149 -18.64 5.12 5.26
N ASP A 150 -19.41 4.32 5.99
CA ASP A 150 -19.48 4.42 7.45
C ASP A 150 -18.13 4.06 8.10
N VAL A 151 -17.37 3.14 7.51
CA VAL A 151 -16.01 2.79 7.97
C VAL A 151 -15.02 3.93 7.69
N VAL A 152 -15.09 4.57 6.53
CA VAL A 152 -14.26 5.74 6.19
C VAL A 152 -14.58 6.93 7.11
N GLU A 153 -15.87 7.18 7.41
CA GLU A 153 -16.30 8.20 8.38
C GLU A 153 -15.85 7.85 9.82
N ALA A 154 -15.76 6.56 10.17
CA ALA A 154 -15.20 6.13 11.45
C ALA A 154 -13.68 6.31 11.53
N GLU A 155 -12.94 6.03 10.46
CA GLU A 155 -11.50 6.31 10.34
C GLU A 155 -11.22 7.82 10.47
N VAL A 156 -12.06 8.66 9.86
CA VAL A 156 -12.08 10.12 10.04
C VAL A 156 -12.30 10.50 11.51
N ALA A 157 -13.31 9.93 12.18
CA ALA A 157 -13.60 10.21 13.60
C ALA A 157 -12.47 9.74 14.54
N PHE A 158 -11.83 8.60 14.25
CA PHE A 158 -10.68 8.11 14.99
C PHE A 158 -9.48 9.06 14.85
N LEU A 159 -9.21 9.58 13.66
CA LEU A 159 -8.13 10.55 13.44
C LEU A 159 -8.45 11.93 14.01
N GLN A 160 -9.70 12.37 14.02
CA GLN A 160 -10.13 13.53 14.80
C GLN A 160 -9.78 13.33 16.28
N HIS A 161 -10.11 12.19 16.87
CA HIS A 161 -9.81 11.92 18.27
C HIS A 161 -8.31 11.80 18.59
N VAL A 162 -7.49 11.20 17.71
CA VAL A 162 -6.02 11.23 17.84
C VAL A 162 -5.49 12.66 17.80
N ASN A 163 -6.04 13.53 16.94
CA ASN A 163 -5.69 14.95 16.88
C ASN A 163 -6.13 15.73 18.14
N GLU A 164 -7.25 15.39 18.78
CA GLU A 164 -7.70 15.98 20.05
C GLU A 164 -6.79 15.61 21.23
N LEU A 165 -6.20 14.41 21.21
CA LEU A 165 -5.24 13.95 22.21
C LEU A 165 -3.85 14.58 22.05
N HIS A 166 -3.52 15.08 20.85
CA HIS A 166 -2.19 15.61 20.48
C HIS A 166 -2.26 17.02 19.86
N PRO A 167 -2.88 18.01 20.54
CA PRO A 167 -3.24 19.29 19.92
C PRO A 167 -2.04 20.18 19.57
N ASP A 168 -0.94 20.07 20.32
CA ASP A 168 0.28 20.87 20.17
C ASP A 168 1.32 20.19 19.25
N THR A 169 0.98 19.05 18.64
CA THR A 169 1.89 18.28 17.78
C THR A 169 1.52 18.34 16.29
N GLU A 170 2.44 17.86 15.46
CA GLU A 170 2.20 17.65 14.04
C GLU A 170 1.14 16.57 13.75
N LYS A 171 0.43 16.69 12.62
CA LYS A 171 -0.60 15.73 12.20
C LYS A 171 -0.07 14.28 12.09
N PRO A 172 -0.88 13.27 12.49
CA PRO A 172 -0.43 11.89 12.63
C PRO A 172 0.10 11.30 11.32
N VAL A 173 1.17 10.50 11.42
CA VAL A 173 1.55 9.59 10.34
C VAL A 173 0.53 8.46 10.28
N VAL A 174 -0.06 8.19 9.12
CA VAL A 174 -1.06 7.13 8.96
C VAL A 174 -0.52 6.02 8.06
N VAL A 175 -0.47 4.79 8.57
CA VAL A 175 0.02 3.60 7.85
C VAL A 175 -1.17 2.73 7.46
N GLY A 176 -1.46 2.63 6.16
CA GLY A 176 -2.56 1.86 5.61
C GLY A 176 -2.08 0.58 4.92
N ASN A 177 -2.24 -0.56 5.58
CA ASN A 177 -1.76 -1.85 5.08
C ASN A 177 -2.76 -2.54 4.15
N CYS A 178 -2.31 -2.91 2.96
CA CYS A 178 -3.10 -3.62 1.93
C CYS A 178 -4.49 -2.98 1.70
N GLN A 179 -5.57 -3.60 2.16
CA GLN A 179 -6.94 -3.07 2.05
C GLN A 179 -7.09 -1.71 2.75
N ALA A 180 -6.49 -1.54 3.93
CA ALA A 180 -6.59 -0.29 4.67
C ALA A 180 -5.93 0.90 3.94
N GLY A 181 -4.97 0.64 3.06
CA GLY A 181 -4.33 1.69 2.26
C GLY A 181 -5.31 2.44 1.37
N TRP A 182 -6.24 1.75 0.70
CA TRP A 182 -7.25 2.45 -0.10
C TRP A 182 -8.33 3.11 0.77
N GLN A 183 -8.65 2.58 1.96
CA GLN A 183 -9.61 3.19 2.90
C GLN A 183 -9.07 4.52 3.42
N ILE A 184 -7.83 4.53 3.90
CA ILE A 184 -7.12 5.74 4.35
C ILE A 184 -6.96 6.77 3.23
N MET A 185 -6.72 6.35 1.98
CA MET A 185 -6.70 7.26 0.83
C MET A 185 -8.08 7.85 0.51
N MET A 186 -9.19 7.15 0.80
CA MET A 186 -10.54 7.74 0.73
C MET A 186 -10.77 8.77 1.84
N ALA A 187 -10.42 8.43 3.09
CA ALA A 187 -10.55 9.32 4.24
C ALA A 187 -9.73 10.62 4.06
N ALA A 188 -8.49 10.51 3.59
CA ALA A 188 -7.61 11.65 3.33
C ALA A 188 -8.01 12.49 2.10
N ALA A 189 -8.81 11.95 1.18
CA ALA A 189 -9.39 12.69 0.06
C ALA A 189 -10.67 13.45 0.45
N LEU A 190 -11.31 13.08 1.57
CA LEU A 190 -12.48 13.75 2.13
C LEU A 190 -12.08 14.81 3.17
N GLU A 191 -11.22 14.46 4.13
CA GLU A 191 -10.84 15.30 5.28
C GLU A 191 -9.30 15.46 5.40
N PRO A 192 -8.61 16.01 4.37
CA PRO A 192 -7.14 16.03 4.29
C PRO A 192 -6.45 16.71 5.47
N GLN A 193 -7.10 17.66 6.14
CA GLN A 193 -6.57 18.41 7.29
C GLN A 193 -6.29 17.56 8.55
N LEU A 194 -6.75 16.31 8.59
CA LEU A 194 -6.55 15.39 9.71
C LEU A 194 -5.23 14.60 9.61
N PHE A 195 -4.61 14.55 8.42
CA PHE A 195 -3.53 13.63 8.07
C PHE A 195 -2.18 14.33 8.03
N GLY A 196 -1.17 13.74 8.67
CA GLY A 196 0.23 13.94 8.31
C GLY A 196 0.60 13.08 7.10
N PRO A 197 1.88 12.73 6.91
CA PRO A 197 2.30 11.81 5.86
C PRO A 197 1.57 10.47 5.90
N ILE A 198 1.25 9.93 4.73
CA ILE A 198 0.49 8.69 4.57
C ILE A 198 1.41 7.63 3.97
N LEU A 199 1.64 6.53 4.67
CA LEU A 199 2.35 5.36 4.16
C LEU A 199 1.36 4.27 3.76
N ILE A 200 1.33 3.87 2.50
CA ILE A 200 0.53 2.74 2.03
C ILE A 200 1.44 1.60 1.58
N ALA A 201 1.30 0.45 2.24
CA ALA A 201 2.16 -0.71 2.09
C ALA A 201 1.39 -1.88 1.46
N GLY A 202 1.79 -2.29 0.26
CA GLY A 202 1.11 -3.35 -0.50
C GLY A 202 -0.36 -3.04 -0.81
N ALA A 203 -0.71 -1.77 -1.04
CA ALA A 203 -2.09 -1.33 -1.29
C ALA A 203 -2.38 -1.21 -2.80
N PRO A 204 -3.46 -1.80 -3.33
CA PRO A 204 -3.86 -1.59 -4.72
C PRO A 204 -4.71 -0.32 -4.83
N LEU A 205 -4.39 0.54 -5.81
CA LEU A 205 -5.16 1.75 -6.09
C LEU A 205 -5.65 1.82 -7.55
N SER A 206 -4.92 1.23 -8.50
CA SER A 206 -5.41 0.99 -9.87
C SER A 206 -5.47 -0.51 -10.16
N TYR A 207 -6.68 -1.05 -10.20
CA TYR A 207 -6.96 -2.49 -10.20
C TYR A 207 -6.84 -3.12 -11.59
N TRP A 208 -6.92 -2.31 -12.64
CA TRP A 208 -6.78 -2.75 -14.04
C TRP A 208 -5.30 -2.83 -14.48
N ALA A 209 -4.42 -2.04 -13.85
CA ALA A 209 -2.99 -2.04 -14.11
C ALA A 209 -2.33 -3.40 -13.81
N GLY A 210 -1.17 -3.66 -14.43
CA GLY A 210 -0.44 -4.92 -14.29
C GLY A 210 0.36 -5.32 -15.53
N GLU A 211 1.47 -6.02 -15.31
CA GLU A 211 2.26 -6.70 -16.34
C GLU A 211 1.49 -7.92 -16.91
N ARG A 212 1.78 -8.31 -18.15
CA ARG A 212 1.21 -9.53 -18.76
C ARG A 212 2.09 -10.75 -18.45
N GLY A 213 1.48 -11.90 -18.19
CA GLY A 213 2.16 -13.11 -17.75
C GLY A 213 2.55 -13.14 -16.27
N TYR A 214 2.22 -12.08 -15.51
CA TYR A 214 2.47 -11.95 -14.06
C TYR A 214 1.17 -11.58 -13.33
N ALA A 215 1.10 -11.86 -12.01
CA ALA A 215 -0.02 -11.51 -11.11
C ALA A 215 -1.44 -11.58 -11.74
N PRO A 216 -1.89 -12.75 -12.23
CA PRO A 216 -3.11 -12.89 -13.02
C PRO A 216 -4.41 -12.64 -12.24
N MET A 217 -4.34 -12.35 -10.93
CA MET A 217 -5.52 -12.19 -10.07
C MET A 217 -6.51 -11.15 -10.63
N ARG A 218 -6.03 -10.06 -11.24
CA ARG A 218 -6.85 -9.02 -11.86
C ARG A 218 -7.87 -9.54 -12.88
N TYR A 219 -7.55 -10.63 -13.59
CA TYR A 219 -8.43 -11.21 -14.60
C TYR A 219 -9.60 -12.00 -14.01
N THR A 220 -9.53 -12.39 -12.73
CA THR A 220 -10.50 -13.30 -12.07
C THR A 220 -11.94 -12.76 -12.14
N GLY A 221 -12.13 -11.46 -11.90
CA GLY A 221 -13.45 -10.82 -11.99
C GLY A 221 -14.04 -10.81 -13.41
N GLY A 222 -13.19 -10.87 -14.44
CA GLY A 222 -13.63 -11.14 -15.81
C GLY A 222 -14.12 -12.57 -15.98
N LEU A 223 -13.31 -13.55 -15.54
CA LEU A 223 -13.65 -14.98 -15.70
C LEU A 223 -14.90 -15.42 -14.92
N THR A 224 -15.29 -14.72 -13.85
CA THR A 224 -16.58 -14.95 -13.16
C THR A 224 -17.77 -14.30 -13.86
N GLY A 225 -17.55 -13.51 -14.92
CA GLY A 225 -18.59 -12.69 -15.53
C GLY A 225 -18.98 -11.47 -14.68
N GLY A 226 -18.07 -10.97 -13.85
CA GLY A 226 -18.28 -9.83 -12.96
C GLY A 226 -18.57 -10.19 -11.51
N SER A 227 -19.11 -9.20 -10.79
CA SER A 227 -19.31 -9.18 -9.33
C SER A 227 -20.56 -9.93 -8.84
N TRP A 228 -21.43 -10.42 -9.74
CA TRP A 228 -22.69 -11.08 -9.38
C TRP A 228 -22.50 -12.32 -8.46
N ILE A 229 -21.35 -12.99 -8.52
CA ILE A 229 -21.00 -14.10 -7.61
C ILE A 229 -20.77 -13.62 -6.18
N THR A 230 -20.16 -12.44 -5.99
CA THR A 230 -20.00 -11.79 -4.67
C THR A 230 -21.38 -11.55 -4.03
N HIS A 231 -22.31 -11.03 -4.83
CA HIS A 231 -23.70 -10.86 -4.45
C HIS A 231 -24.37 -12.19 -4.08
N LEU A 232 -24.27 -13.21 -4.95
CA LEU A 232 -24.84 -14.55 -4.70
C LEU A 232 -24.34 -15.17 -3.39
N LEU A 233 -23.03 -15.11 -3.13
CA LEU A 233 -22.42 -15.65 -1.91
C LEU A 233 -22.84 -14.86 -0.65
N SER A 234 -23.05 -13.54 -0.79
CA SER A 234 -23.58 -12.69 0.29
C SER A 234 -25.05 -12.98 0.59
N ASP A 235 -25.87 -13.16 -0.45
CA ASP A 235 -27.30 -13.44 -0.33
C ASP A 235 -27.53 -14.85 0.24
N MET A 236 -26.78 -15.86 -0.23
CA MET A 236 -26.72 -17.20 0.40
C MET A 236 -26.15 -17.18 1.83
N GLY A 237 -25.38 -16.15 2.16
CA GLY A 237 -24.79 -15.88 3.46
C GLY A 237 -25.70 -15.13 4.43
N ASP A 238 -26.98 -14.91 4.07
CA ASP A 238 -27.96 -14.12 4.82
C ASP A 238 -27.52 -12.66 5.00
N GLY A 239 -27.16 -12.03 3.87
CA GLY A 239 -26.65 -10.66 3.82
C GLY A 239 -25.19 -10.49 4.25
N LEU A 240 -24.48 -11.57 4.56
CA LEU A 240 -23.11 -11.58 5.06
C LEU A 240 -22.17 -12.38 4.16
N PHE A 241 -21.12 -11.75 3.67
CA PHE A 241 -20.07 -12.39 2.88
C PHE A 241 -19.02 -13.05 3.78
N ASP A 242 -18.71 -14.31 3.47
CA ASP A 242 -17.74 -15.10 4.21
C ASP A 242 -16.30 -14.80 3.74
N GLY A 243 -15.49 -14.14 4.59
CA GLY A 243 -14.10 -13.80 4.30
C GLY A 243 -13.20 -15.00 3.98
N ALA A 244 -13.62 -16.23 4.30
CA ALA A 244 -12.92 -17.44 3.90
C ALA A 244 -12.86 -17.66 2.37
N TRP A 245 -13.74 -17.03 1.59
CA TRP A 245 -13.59 -16.99 0.13
C TRP A 245 -12.44 -16.07 -0.32
N LEU A 246 -12.10 -15.02 0.43
CA LEU A 246 -10.94 -14.16 0.14
C LEU A 246 -9.64 -14.89 0.49
N VAL A 247 -9.57 -15.49 1.68
CA VAL A 247 -8.43 -16.33 2.10
C VAL A 247 -8.17 -17.45 1.09
N GLN A 248 -9.24 -18.13 0.62
CA GLN A 248 -9.12 -19.16 -0.41
C GLN A 248 -8.62 -18.63 -1.76
N ASN A 249 -8.84 -17.35 -2.11
CA ASN A 249 -8.28 -16.77 -3.33
C ASN A 249 -6.77 -16.53 -3.20
N PHE A 250 -6.28 -16.05 -2.05
CA PHE A 250 -4.83 -15.94 -1.79
C PHE A 250 -4.15 -17.31 -1.76
N GLU A 251 -4.78 -18.31 -1.11
CA GLU A 251 -4.31 -19.70 -1.08
C GLU A 251 -4.14 -20.32 -2.48
N ARG A 252 -4.97 -19.91 -3.44
CA ARG A 252 -4.94 -20.39 -4.83
C ARG A 252 -3.82 -19.77 -5.67
N LEU A 253 -3.19 -18.67 -5.26
CA LEU A 253 -2.10 -18.06 -6.02
C LEU A 253 -0.94 -19.04 -6.19
N ASN A 254 -0.41 -19.52 -5.06
CA ASN A 254 0.69 -20.47 -5.01
C ASN A 254 0.24 -21.85 -4.46
N PRO A 255 -0.36 -22.72 -5.30
CA PRO A 255 -0.77 -24.07 -4.92
C PRO A 255 0.40 -24.97 -4.52
N ALA A 256 1.62 -24.75 -5.02
CA ALA A 256 2.81 -25.50 -4.60
C ALA A 256 3.07 -25.27 -3.12
N ASN A 257 3.17 -24.01 -2.69
CA ASN A 257 3.34 -23.65 -1.29
C ASN A 257 2.15 -24.06 -0.42
N THR A 258 0.92 -23.71 -0.83
CA THR A 258 -0.29 -23.91 -0.01
C THR A 258 -0.61 -25.39 0.20
N TRP A 259 -0.59 -26.20 -0.86
CA TRP A 259 -1.02 -27.60 -0.81
C TRP A 259 0.12 -28.58 -0.52
N TRP A 260 1.38 -28.17 -0.76
CA TRP A 260 2.53 -29.04 -0.55
C TRP A 260 3.60 -28.41 0.34
N ASP A 261 4.35 -27.40 -0.10
CA ASP A 261 5.64 -27.04 0.53
C ASP A 261 5.50 -26.60 1.99
N LYS A 262 4.45 -25.85 2.34
CA LYS A 262 4.16 -25.44 3.72
C LYS A 262 3.91 -26.65 4.64
N GLN A 263 3.20 -27.65 4.13
CA GLN A 263 2.82 -28.86 4.86
C GLN A 263 3.99 -29.85 4.93
N TYR A 264 4.68 -30.05 3.81
CA TYR A 264 5.89 -30.87 3.73
C TYR A 264 6.99 -30.30 4.62
N ARG A 265 7.23 -28.97 4.62
CA ARG A 265 8.21 -28.34 5.49
C ARG A 265 7.92 -28.58 6.97
N LEU A 266 6.65 -28.48 7.40
CA LEU A 266 6.26 -28.84 8.76
C LEU A 266 6.53 -30.32 9.05
N TYR A 267 6.04 -31.24 8.21
CA TYR A 267 6.26 -32.67 8.39
C TYR A 267 7.76 -33.02 8.45
N ALA A 268 8.55 -32.49 7.52
CA ALA A 268 9.96 -32.82 7.34
C ALA A 268 10.88 -32.24 8.43
N ASN A 269 10.42 -31.21 9.17
CA ASN A 269 11.15 -30.51 10.23
C ASN A 269 10.31 -30.39 11.51
N VAL A 270 9.42 -31.36 11.77
CA VAL A 270 8.36 -31.25 12.80
C VAL A 270 8.91 -31.06 14.22
N ASP A 271 10.13 -31.52 14.46
CA ASP A 271 10.89 -31.35 15.70
C ASP A 271 11.25 -29.86 16.00
N THR A 272 11.17 -28.94 15.02
CA THR A 272 11.54 -27.51 15.18
C THR A 272 10.58 -26.50 14.52
N GLU A 273 9.84 -26.88 13.48
CA GLU A 273 8.99 -25.96 12.69
C GLU A 273 7.61 -25.70 13.32
N ALA A 274 7.19 -26.54 14.28
CA ALA A 274 5.83 -26.56 14.84
C ALA A 274 5.36 -25.21 15.41
N GLU A 275 6.15 -24.56 16.26
CA GLU A 275 5.79 -23.28 16.90
C GLU A 275 5.60 -22.16 15.87
N ARG A 276 6.53 -22.06 14.91
CA ARG A 276 6.49 -21.05 13.83
C ARG A 276 5.28 -21.25 12.92
N TYR A 277 4.95 -22.50 12.63
CA TYR A 277 3.77 -22.86 11.85
C TYR A 277 2.46 -22.53 12.57
N LEU A 278 2.34 -22.88 13.86
CA LEU A 278 1.17 -22.56 14.69
C LEU A 278 0.97 -21.05 14.84
N GLY A 279 2.04 -20.29 15.12
CA GLY A 279 1.98 -18.83 15.23
C GLY A 279 1.46 -18.15 13.96
N PHE A 280 1.83 -18.64 12.77
CA PHE A 280 1.27 -18.15 11.49
C PHE A 280 -0.20 -18.59 11.30
N GLU A 281 -0.52 -19.86 11.56
CA GLU A 281 -1.86 -20.41 11.37
C GLU A 281 -2.89 -19.80 12.33
N ARG A 282 -2.47 -19.30 13.50
CA ARG A 282 -3.32 -18.54 14.43
C ARG A 282 -3.90 -17.28 13.79
N TRP A 283 -3.13 -16.61 12.93
CA TRP A 283 -3.62 -15.48 12.12
C TRP A 283 -4.34 -15.94 10.85
N TRP A 284 -3.74 -16.85 10.08
CA TRP A 284 -4.29 -17.32 8.80
C TRP A 284 -5.67 -17.98 8.96
N GLY A 285 -5.89 -18.70 10.05
CA GLY A 285 -7.17 -19.29 10.41
C GLY A 285 -8.21 -18.28 10.93
N GLY A 286 -7.82 -17.03 11.24
CA GLY A 286 -8.65 -15.97 11.84
C GLY A 286 -9.68 -15.34 10.90
N HIS A 287 -10.51 -16.17 10.25
CA HIS A 287 -11.42 -15.77 9.19
C HIS A 287 -12.58 -14.86 9.66
N VAL A 288 -12.62 -13.61 9.20
CA VAL A 288 -13.70 -12.64 9.49
C VAL A 288 -14.82 -12.65 8.45
N VAL A 289 -15.83 -11.80 8.66
CA VAL A 289 -17.04 -11.66 7.84
C VAL A 289 -17.20 -10.20 7.40
N LEU A 290 -17.69 -10.00 6.18
CA LEU A 290 -18.04 -8.68 5.63
C LEU A 290 -19.55 -8.58 5.41
N GLY A 291 -20.10 -7.37 5.49
CA GLY A 291 -21.46 -7.10 5.05
C GLY A 291 -21.55 -7.28 3.53
N GLY A 292 -22.66 -7.83 3.04
CA GLY A 292 -22.87 -8.03 1.61
C GLY A 292 -22.77 -6.73 0.80
N GLN A 293 -23.20 -5.62 1.39
CA GLN A 293 -23.04 -4.28 0.79
C GLN A 293 -21.58 -3.80 0.80
N GLU A 294 -20.82 -4.09 1.86
CA GLU A 294 -19.41 -3.71 1.97
C GLU A 294 -18.57 -4.37 0.87
N ILE A 295 -18.61 -5.71 0.78
CA ILE A 295 -17.82 -6.44 -0.22
C ILE A 295 -18.29 -6.13 -1.64
N GLN A 296 -19.58 -5.86 -1.85
CA GLN A 296 -20.09 -5.50 -3.16
C GLN A 296 -19.59 -4.12 -3.58
N TYR A 297 -19.61 -3.13 -2.68
CA TYR A 297 -19.03 -1.81 -2.93
C TYR A 297 -17.55 -1.93 -3.33
N ILE A 298 -16.78 -2.75 -2.60
CA ILE A 298 -15.36 -3.02 -2.87
C ILE A 298 -15.19 -3.63 -4.27
N VAL A 299 -15.92 -4.70 -4.60
CA VAL A 299 -15.73 -5.40 -5.88
C VAL A 299 -16.23 -4.58 -7.07
N ASP A 300 -17.42 -3.96 -7.01
CA ASP A 300 -17.95 -3.15 -8.12
C ASP A 300 -17.13 -1.89 -8.38
N ASN A 301 -16.81 -1.14 -7.32
CA ASN A 301 -16.21 0.18 -7.50
C ASN A 301 -14.69 0.13 -7.64
N LEU A 302 -14.01 -0.79 -6.95
CA LEU A 302 -12.55 -0.87 -6.94
C LEU A 302 -12.07 -1.90 -7.97
N PHE A 303 -12.20 -3.19 -7.66
CA PHE A 303 -11.63 -4.29 -8.46
C PHE A 303 -12.16 -4.34 -9.90
N VAL A 304 -13.48 -4.20 -10.09
CA VAL A 304 -14.11 -4.28 -11.42
C VAL A 304 -14.18 -2.91 -12.09
N GLY A 305 -14.58 -1.86 -11.37
CA GLY A 305 -14.89 -0.55 -11.95
C GLY A 305 -13.75 0.47 -12.02
N ASN A 306 -12.63 0.24 -11.31
CA ASN A 306 -11.48 1.16 -11.18
C ASN A 306 -11.88 2.62 -10.91
N ARG A 307 -12.88 2.83 -10.04
CA ARG A 307 -13.55 4.12 -9.82
C ARG A 307 -12.80 5.05 -8.85
N LEU A 308 -11.93 4.50 -7.99
CA LEU A 308 -11.08 5.27 -7.06
C LEU A 308 -10.00 6.05 -7.82
N SER A 309 -9.16 5.35 -8.60
CA SER A 309 -8.12 5.98 -9.43
C SER A 309 -8.64 6.83 -10.59
N THR A 310 -9.97 6.91 -10.78
CA THR A 310 -10.58 7.79 -11.78
C THR A 310 -11.57 8.80 -11.17
N ALA A 311 -11.51 9.02 -9.85
CA ALA A 311 -12.32 9.99 -9.12
C ALA A 311 -13.85 9.91 -9.40
N LYS A 312 -14.36 8.69 -9.63
CA LYS A 312 -15.78 8.41 -9.93
C LYS A 312 -16.60 8.02 -8.68
N LEU A 313 -15.98 7.96 -7.52
CA LEU A 313 -16.66 7.69 -6.26
C LEU A 313 -17.30 8.97 -5.72
N VAL A 314 -18.53 8.83 -5.24
CA VAL A 314 -19.29 9.89 -4.59
C VAL A 314 -19.97 9.27 -3.37
N THR A 315 -19.87 9.93 -2.21
CA THR A 315 -20.52 9.55 -0.95
C THR A 315 -22.01 9.88 -0.97
N SER A 316 -22.76 9.36 0.00
CA SER A 316 -24.21 9.54 0.14
C SER A 316 -24.65 11.01 0.30
N ASP A 317 -23.76 11.86 0.82
CA ASP A 317 -23.95 13.32 0.96
C ASP A 317 -23.52 14.13 -0.27
N GLY A 318 -22.93 13.50 -1.30
CA GLY A 318 -22.50 14.14 -2.53
C GLY A 318 -21.04 14.60 -2.59
N ARG A 319 -20.22 14.40 -1.54
CA ARG A 319 -18.76 14.65 -1.64
C ARG A 319 -18.15 13.66 -2.65
N ARG A 320 -17.27 14.15 -3.54
CA ARG A 320 -16.52 13.31 -4.48
C ARG A 320 -15.22 12.87 -3.82
N ILE A 321 -14.94 11.57 -3.82
CA ILE A 321 -13.62 11.06 -3.41
C ILE A 321 -12.70 11.14 -4.64
N ASP A 322 -11.76 12.08 -4.59
CA ASP A 322 -10.77 12.37 -5.62
C ASP A 322 -9.40 12.48 -4.96
N LEU A 323 -8.46 11.59 -5.29
CA LEU A 323 -7.17 11.56 -4.59
C LEU A 323 -6.29 12.80 -4.89
N ARG A 324 -6.72 13.68 -5.80
CA ARG A 324 -6.13 15.01 -6.02
C ARG A 324 -6.50 16.02 -4.91
N ASN A 325 -7.37 15.63 -3.97
CA ASN A 325 -7.74 16.42 -2.79
C ASN A 325 -6.81 16.25 -1.58
N LEU A 326 -5.96 15.22 -1.53
CA LEU A 326 -4.98 15.03 -0.46
C LEU A 326 -4.07 16.28 -0.34
N ARG A 327 -3.50 16.56 0.84
CA ARG A 327 -2.58 17.71 1.04
C ARG A 327 -1.26 17.34 1.73
N SER A 328 -1.14 16.07 2.08
CA SER A 328 -0.06 15.49 2.87
C SER A 328 0.69 14.45 2.02
N PRO A 329 2.02 14.33 2.13
CA PRO A 329 2.79 13.46 1.23
C PRO A 329 2.40 11.98 1.33
N VAL A 330 2.33 11.32 0.18
CA VAL A 330 1.96 9.90 0.07
C VAL A 330 3.20 9.07 -0.24
N VAL A 331 3.49 8.09 0.60
CA VAL A 331 4.58 7.11 0.46
C VAL A 331 3.99 5.77 0.05
N LEU A 332 4.39 5.24 -1.09
CA LEU A 332 3.93 3.96 -1.63
C LEU A 332 5.03 2.92 -1.54
N PHE A 333 4.86 1.91 -0.68
CA PHE A 333 5.80 0.79 -0.56
C PHE A 333 5.23 -0.46 -1.25
N CYS A 334 5.87 -0.88 -2.33
CA CYS A 334 5.46 -2.01 -3.17
C CYS A 334 6.66 -2.90 -3.52
N SER A 335 6.43 -4.07 -4.14
CA SER A 335 7.53 -4.95 -4.52
C SER A 335 7.25 -5.78 -5.78
N LYS A 336 8.30 -6.02 -6.58
CA LYS A 336 8.31 -6.95 -7.72
C LYS A 336 8.17 -8.43 -7.30
N GLY A 337 8.24 -8.72 -5.99
CA GLY A 337 7.93 -10.03 -5.43
C GLY A 337 6.45 -10.23 -5.10
N ASP A 338 5.61 -9.21 -5.24
CA ASP A 338 4.20 -9.21 -4.83
C ASP A 338 3.27 -9.64 -5.98
N ASP A 339 2.64 -10.81 -5.85
CA ASP A 339 1.66 -11.38 -6.78
C ASP A 339 0.19 -11.01 -6.45
N ILE A 340 -0.02 -10.20 -5.40
CA ILE A 340 -1.32 -9.68 -4.97
C ILE A 340 -1.45 -8.20 -5.34
N THR A 341 -0.44 -7.39 -5.05
CA THR A 341 -0.37 -5.95 -5.37
C THR A 341 0.98 -5.57 -6.02
N PRO A 342 1.22 -6.01 -7.27
CA PRO A 342 2.45 -5.69 -8.00
C PRO A 342 2.57 -4.17 -8.24
N PRO A 343 3.79 -3.64 -8.52
CA PRO A 343 4.04 -2.20 -8.63
C PRO A 343 3.09 -1.43 -9.59
N PRO A 344 2.67 -1.97 -10.75
CA PRO A 344 1.61 -1.34 -11.56
C PRO A 344 0.31 -1.05 -10.82
N GLN A 345 -0.14 -1.92 -9.91
CA GLN A 345 -1.41 -1.73 -9.19
C GLN A 345 -1.30 -0.75 -8.03
N ALA A 346 -0.12 -0.69 -7.40
CA ALA A 346 0.20 0.28 -6.37
C ALA A 346 0.41 1.70 -6.96
N LEU A 347 0.94 1.81 -8.18
CA LEU A 347 1.39 3.10 -8.76
C LEU A 347 0.52 3.62 -9.91
N GLY A 348 -0.21 2.76 -10.62
CA GLY A 348 -0.95 3.14 -11.83
C GLY A 348 -2.02 4.22 -11.63
N TRP A 349 -2.50 4.42 -10.40
CA TRP A 349 -3.46 5.48 -10.09
C TRP A 349 -2.90 6.89 -10.31
N VAL A 350 -1.57 7.05 -10.23
CA VAL A 350 -0.88 8.31 -10.56
C VAL A 350 -1.01 8.61 -12.06
N ARG A 351 -0.96 7.56 -12.89
CA ARG A 351 -1.14 7.62 -14.35
C ARG A 351 -2.61 7.82 -14.77
N ASP A 352 -3.54 7.32 -13.96
CA ASP A 352 -4.99 7.44 -14.16
C ASP A 352 -5.53 8.85 -13.80
N LEU A 353 -5.01 9.48 -12.73
CA LEU A 353 -5.50 10.77 -12.20
C LEU A 353 -4.81 12.02 -12.72
N TYR A 354 -3.51 11.95 -13.05
CA TYR A 354 -2.72 13.13 -13.41
C TYR A 354 -2.28 13.08 -14.87
N ALA A 355 -2.28 14.23 -15.55
CA ALA A 355 -1.78 14.33 -16.92
C ALA A 355 -0.25 14.23 -17.03
N GLY A 356 0.47 14.50 -15.95
CA GLY A 356 1.94 14.50 -15.85
C GLY A 356 2.40 15.15 -14.54
N VAL A 357 3.71 15.31 -14.35
CA VAL A 357 4.26 15.84 -13.09
C VAL A 357 3.80 17.28 -12.81
N ASP A 358 3.60 18.11 -13.83
CA ASP A 358 3.07 19.48 -13.67
C ASP A 358 1.65 19.53 -13.09
N ASP A 359 0.85 18.49 -13.30
CA ASP A 359 -0.49 18.35 -12.70
C ASP A 359 -0.37 17.90 -11.23
N ILE A 360 0.53 16.96 -10.91
CA ILE A 360 0.89 16.59 -9.51
C ILE A 360 1.32 17.86 -8.74
N ILE A 361 2.20 18.67 -9.32
CA ILE A 361 2.67 19.94 -8.78
C ILE A 361 1.52 20.95 -8.60
N ALA A 362 0.65 21.11 -9.61
CA ALA A 362 -0.47 22.07 -9.56
C ALA A 362 -1.55 21.70 -8.51
N ASN A 363 -1.64 20.43 -8.11
CA ASN A 363 -2.51 19.95 -7.03
C ASN A 363 -1.80 19.91 -5.65
N ASP A 364 -0.61 20.50 -5.50
CA ASP A 364 0.20 20.52 -4.26
C ASP A 364 0.55 19.11 -3.72
N GLN A 365 0.76 18.15 -4.62
CA GLN A 365 1.01 16.75 -4.27
C GLN A 365 2.50 16.39 -4.20
N THR A 366 2.88 15.73 -3.11
CA THR A 366 4.18 15.06 -2.98
C THR A 366 3.96 13.55 -2.97
N ILE A 367 4.41 12.86 -4.01
CA ILE A 367 4.24 11.40 -4.17
C ILE A 367 5.62 10.74 -4.16
N VAL A 368 5.87 9.88 -3.18
CA VAL A 368 7.11 9.11 -3.01
C VAL A 368 6.80 7.63 -3.20
N TYR A 369 7.55 6.91 -4.02
CA TYR A 369 7.39 5.47 -4.18
C TYR A 369 8.69 4.69 -3.97
N CYS A 370 8.58 3.48 -3.43
CA CYS A 370 9.68 2.54 -3.26
C CYS A 370 9.28 1.19 -3.84
N VAL A 371 10.14 0.64 -4.73
CA VAL A 371 9.93 -0.65 -5.39
C VAL A 371 10.98 -1.65 -4.93
N HIS A 372 10.67 -2.50 -3.96
CA HIS A 372 11.61 -3.55 -3.53
C HIS A 372 11.63 -4.72 -4.53
N ASP A 373 12.78 -5.38 -4.73
CA ASP A 373 12.92 -6.39 -5.79
C ASP A 373 12.31 -7.77 -5.48
N LYS A 374 12.21 -8.16 -4.20
CA LYS A 374 12.04 -9.60 -3.82
C LYS A 374 11.07 -9.88 -2.67
N THR A 375 10.28 -8.91 -2.23
CA THR A 375 9.39 -9.08 -1.08
C THR A 375 8.01 -9.54 -1.56
N GLY A 376 7.57 -10.72 -1.14
CA GLY A 376 6.17 -11.15 -1.33
C GLY A 376 5.24 -10.35 -0.41
N HIS A 377 3.97 -10.18 -0.82
CA HIS A 377 2.97 -9.29 -0.21
C HIS A 377 3.05 -9.11 1.32
N LEU A 378 2.90 -10.20 2.09
CA LEU A 378 2.95 -10.14 3.56
C LEU A 378 4.29 -9.64 4.10
N GLY A 379 5.39 -9.88 3.39
CA GLY A 379 6.69 -9.36 3.77
C GLY A 379 6.80 -7.84 3.69
N ILE A 380 5.89 -7.15 2.98
CA ILE A 380 5.92 -5.68 2.85
C ILE A 380 5.58 -5.04 4.20
N PHE A 381 4.49 -5.44 4.86
CA PHE A 381 4.00 -4.86 6.12
C PHE A 381 4.22 -5.75 7.37
N VAL A 382 4.28 -7.09 7.23
CA VAL A 382 4.46 -8.01 8.37
C VAL A 382 5.94 -8.21 8.72
N SER A 383 6.62 -7.11 9.06
CA SER A 383 8.08 -6.95 9.26
C SER A 383 8.87 -8.25 9.40
N GLY A 384 9.56 -8.62 8.33
CA GLY A 384 10.61 -9.64 8.35
C GLY A 384 11.99 -9.01 8.31
N SER A 385 13.03 -9.84 8.30
CA SER A 385 14.41 -9.41 8.04
C SER A 385 14.62 -8.72 6.68
N VAL A 386 13.62 -8.75 5.79
CA VAL A 386 13.67 -8.22 4.43
C VAL A 386 13.23 -6.75 4.34
N SER A 387 12.18 -6.37 5.09
CA SER A 387 11.51 -5.05 5.04
C SER A 387 11.78 -4.15 6.26
N ARG A 388 12.40 -4.69 7.31
CA ARG A 388 12.71 -3.97 8.55
C ARG A 388 13.52 -2.68 8.30
N LYS A 389 14.44 -2.69 7.33
CA LYS A 389 15.27 -1.52 6.98
C LYS A 389 14.44 -0.41 6.33
N GLU A 390 13.55 -0.73 5.39
CA GLU A 390 12.64 0.22 4.77
C GLU A 390 11.74 0.89 5.80
N HIS A 391 11.06 0.12 6.67
CA HIS A 391 10.21 0.70 7.70
C HIS A 391 10.96 1.56 8.73
N THR A 392 12.17 1.14 9.10
CA THR A 392 13.04 1.94 9.99
C THR A 392 13.41 3.27 9.35
N GLU A 393 13.83 3.26 8.08
CA GLU A 393 14.18 4.50 7.38
C GLU A 393 12.95 5.35 7.00
N PHE A 394 11.79 4.77 6.67
CA PHE A 394 10.57 5.55 6.45
C PHE A 394 10.14 6.27 7.72
N THR A 395 10.02 5.56 8.85
CA THR A 395 9.71 6.16 10.15
C THR A 395 10.70 7.26 10.49
N ALA A 396 12.00 6.93 10.46
CA ALA A 396 13.06 7.82 10.90
C ALA A 396 13.46 8.93 9.89
N ASN A 397 12.74 9.03 8.76
CA ASN A 397 12.80 10.17 7.82
C ASN A 397 11.38 10.71 7.48
N MET A 398 10.31 10.32 8.20
CA MET A 398 8.94 10.70 7.82
C MET A 398 8.70 12.22 7.91
N ASP A 399 9.33 12.88 8.87
CA ASP A 399 9.33 14.35 8.99
C ASP A 399 10.11 15.05 7.86
N TYR A 400 11.04 14.36 7.18
CA TYR A 400 11.67 14.88 5.97
C TYR A 400 10.71 14.70 4.78
N ILE A 401 10.08 13.54 4.65
CA ILE A 401 9.07 13.27 3.62
C ILE A 401 7.94 14.30 3.67
N ASP A 402 7.50 14.68 4.87
CA ASP A 402 6.46 15.69 5.11
C ASP A 402 6.77 17.10 4.55
N VAL A 403 8.05 17.47 4.53
CA VAL A 403 8.53 18.76 4.00
C VAL A 403 9.07 18.67 2.58
N LEU A 404 9.03 17.49 1.94
CA LEU A 404 9.40 17.36 0.53
C LEU A 404 8.43 18.18 -0.34
N PRO A 405 8.97 18.96 -1.29
CA PRO A 405 8.15 19.81 -2.14
C PRO A 405 7.37 18.99 -3.19
N PRO A 406 6.27 19.52 -3.75
CA PRO A 406 5.44 18.82 -4.71
C PRO A 406 6.14 18.31 -5.99
N GLY A 407 5.81 17.07 -6.33
CA GLY A 407 6.42 16.30 -7.42
C GLY A 407 6.29 14.79 -7.22
N LEU A 408 6.85 14.04 -8.16
CA LEU A 408 6.96 12.58 -8.13
C LEU A 408 8.41 12.18 -7.82
N TYR A 409 8.55 11.22 -6.90
CA TYR A 409 9.84 10.78 -6.36
C TYR A 409 9.91 9.26 -6.26
N GLU A 410 11.03 8.68 -6.69
CA GLU A 410 11.41 7.32 -6.28
C GLU A 410 12.33 7.41 -5.07
N THR A 411 12.23 6.45 -4.15
CA THR A 411 13.15 6.31 -3.02
C THR A 411 13.72 4.90 -2.91
N SER A 412 15.01 4.83 -2.55
CA SER A 412 15.75 3.59 -2.38
C SER A 412 16.58 3.62 -1.09
N VAL A 413 16.75 2.45 -0.47
CA VAL A 413 17.52 2.30 0.77
C VAL A 413 18.91 1.76 0.44
N SER A 414 19.92 2.63 0.47
CA SER A 414 21.33 2.28 0.33
C SER A 414 21.95 1.97 1.70
N LYS A 415 23.11 1.29 1.72
CA LYS A 415 23.92 1.14 2.94
C LYS A 415 24.89 2.29 3.06
N ALA A 416 25.10 2.79 4.28
CA ALA A 416 26.10 3.81 4.56
C ALA A 416 27.52 3.37 4.19
N ALA A 417 27.87 2.11 4.46
CA ALA A 417 29.20 1.54 4.19
C ALA A 417 29.53 1.37 2.69
N ASP A 418 28.54 1.44 1.79
CA ASP A 418 28.75 1.34 0.34
C ASP A 418 29.06 2.72 -0.29
N ARG A 419 29.10 3.81 0.50
CA ARG A 419 29.40 5.18 0.06
C ARG A 419 30.85 5.62 0.38
N PRO A 420 31.42 6.60 -0.35
CA PRO A 420 32.75 7.15 -0.06
C PRO A 420 32.84 7.94 1.26
N ASP A 421 31.72 8.45 1.77
CA ASP A 421 31.63 9.30 2.96
C ASP A 421 31.09 8.56 4.21
N ALA A 422 31.28 7.23 4.27
CA ALA A 422 30.74 6.35 5.32
C ALA A 422 31.14 6.74 6.76
N GLU A 423 32.32 7.34 6.96
CA GLU A 423 32.80 7.78 8.29
C GLU A 423 31.96 8.90 8.93
N LEU A 424 31.08 9.56 8.16
CA LEU A 424 30.21 10.66 8.60
C LEU A 424 28.73 10.22 8.78
N ILE A 425 28.45 8.92 8.85
CA ILE A 425 27.07 8.39 8.86
C ILE A 425 26.81 7.54 10.11
N GLU A 426 26.05 8.09 11.06
CA GLU A 426 25.69 7.44 12.34
C GLU A 426 24.69 6.26 12.20
N ARG A 427 24.27 5.91 10.99
CA ARG A 427 23.28 4.85 10.71
C ARG A 427 23.77 3.90 9.63
N ASP A 428 23.42 2.62 9.74
CA ASP A 428 23.76 1.57 8.77
C ASP A 428 23.20 1.80 7.35
N TYR A 429 22.10 2.54 7.25
CA TYR A 429 21.31 2.75 6.02
C TYR A 429 21.01 4.22 5.76
N LEU A 430 20.72 4.55 4.51
CA LEU A 430 20.31 5.88 4.07
C LEU A 430 19.13 5.78 3.11
N LEU A 431 18.12 6.61 3.32
CA LEU A 431 16.99 6.80 2.41
C LEU A 431 17.34 7.87 1.36
N GLU A 432 17.55 7.44 0.11
CA GLU A 432 17.85 8.32 -1.03
C GLU A 432 16.59 8.62 -1.83
N PHE A 433 16.48 9.83 -2.39
CA PHE A 433 15.30 10.30 -3.13
C PHE A 433 15.73 10.80 -4.50
N SER A 434 15.10 10.31 -5.56
CA SER A 434 15.30 10.75 -6.95
C SER A 434 14.01 11.36 -7.49
N THR A 435 14.10 12.54 -8.11
CA THR A 435 12.99 13.11 -8.90
C THR A 435 12.68 12.22 -10.10
N ARG A 436 11.40 11.96 -10.35
CA ARG A 436 10.92 11.09 -11.43
C ARG A 436 9.88 11.79 -12.31
N ASP A 437 9.76 11.32 -13.54
CA ASP A 437 8.71 11.74 -14.48
C ASP A 437 7.76 10.59 -14.87
N PHE A 438 6.98 10.77 -15.93
CA PHE A 438 5.98 9.80 -16.37
C PHE A 438 6.54 8.75 -17.33
N ASP A 439 7.67 9.01 -17.98
CA ASP A 439 8.37 8.00 -18.79
C ASP A 439 9.05 7.00 -17.83
N ASP A 440 9.70 7.50 -16.77
CA ASP A 440 10.19 6.71 -15.63
C ASP A 440 9.07 5.87 -14.97
N LEU A 441 7.88 6.45 -14.80
CA LEU A 441 6.73 5.78 -14.18
C LEU A 441 6.14 4.68 -15.07
N ASP A 442 6.02 4.93 -16.38
CA ASP A 442 5.47 3.96 -17.33
C ASP A 442 6.43 2.77 -17.57
N GLU A 443 7.74 2.88 -17.29
CA GLU A 443 8.64 1.70 -17.17
C GLU A 443 8.19 0.72 -16.06
N VAL A 444 7.65 1.25 -14.95
CA VAL A 444 7.21 0.46 -13.79
C VAL A 444 5.74 0.03 -13.91
N VAL A 445 4.88 0.89 -14.45
CA VAL A 445 3.42 0.68 -14.55
C VAL A 445 3.02 -0.15 -15.78
N GLN A 446 3.80 -0.08 -16.88
CA GLN A 446 3.52 -0.79 -18.14
C GLN A 446 2.09 -0.55 -18.68
N HIS A 447 1.64 0.71 -18.66
CA HIS A 447 0.30 1.11 -19.08
C HIS A 447 -0.05 0.64 -20.51
N ASN A 448 -1.24 0.05 -20.68
CA ASN A 448 -1.69 -0.54 -21.95
C ASN A 448 -3.16 -0.17 -22.26
N PRO A 449 -3.41 0.79 -23.18
CA PRO A 449 -4.76 1.23 -23.54
C PRO A 449 -5.68 0.15 -24.12
N GLU A 450 -5.15 -0.95 -24.66
CA GLU A 450 -6.01 -2.07 -25.08
C GLU A 450 -6.55 -2.83 -23.87
N ASP A 451 -5.71 -3.06 -22.85
CA ASP A 451 -6.10 -3.82 -21.67
C ASP A 451 -7.09 -3.04 -20.82
N GLU A 452 -6.96 -1.71 -20.72
CA GLU A 452 -8.01 -0.84 -20.19
C GLU A 452 -9.35 -1.00 -20.91
N ARG A 453 -9.35 -1.13 -22.25
CA ARG A 453 -10.58 -1.40 -23.02
C ARG A 453 -11.14 -2.80 -22.70
N ARG A 454 -10.29 -3.80 -22.49
CA ARG A 454 -10.70 -5.15 -22.05
C ARG A 454 -11.32 -5.09 -20.65
N PHE A 455 -10.70 -4.44 -19.68
CA PHE A 455 -11.24 -4.29 -18.33
C PHE A 455 -12.52 -3.44 -18.27
N ALA A 456 -12.65 -2.37 -19.06
CA ALA A 456 -13.91 -1.65 -19.17
C ALA A 456 -15.04 -2.51 -19.77
N THR A 457 -14.69 -3.43 -20.68
CA THR A 457 -15.64 -4.41 -21.23
C THR A 457 -16.11 -5.37 -20.13
N VAL A 458 -15.21 -5.82 -19.25
CA VAL A 458 -15.56 -6.57 -18.04
C VAL A 458 -16.48 -5.75 -17.12
N ALA A 459 -16.19 -4.48 -16.88
CA ALA A 459 -17.02 -3.63 -16.04
C ALA A 459 -18.47 -3.52 -16.55
N ARG A 460 -18.66 -3.31 -17.87
CA ARG A 460 -19.99 -3.30 -18.48
C ARG A 460 -20.69 -4.66 -18.44
N VAL A 461 -19.97 -5.75 -18.70
CA VAL A 461 -20.52 -7.12 -18.58
C VAL A 461 -20.91 -7.43 -17.14
N SER A 462 -20.15 -6.93 -16.15
CA SER A 462 -20.47 -7.05 -14.73
C SER A 462 -21.73 -6.29 -14.36
N GLU A 463 -21.85 -5.02 -14.78
CA GLU A 463 -23.07 -4.21 -14.56
C GLU A 463 -24.32 -4.91 -15.13
N ILE A 464 -24.22 -5.50 -16.32
CA ILE A 464 -25.30 -6.27 -16.96
C ILE A 464 -25.62 -7.56 -16.18
N ASN A 465 -24.62 -8.41 -15.94
CA ASN A 465 -24.82 -9.71 -15.28
C ASN A 465 -25.32 -9.56 -13.85
N LEU A 466 -24.89 -8.51 -13.14
CA LEU A 466 -25.40 -8.18 -11.82
C LEU A 466 -26.88 -7.78 -11.87
N GLY A 467 -27.27 -6.90 -12.80
CA GLY A 467 -28.67 -6.52 -12.99
C GLY A 467 -29.57 -7.74 -13.29
N LEU A 468 -29.11 -8.66 -14.14
CA LEU A 468 -29.79 -9.92 -14.43
C LEU A 468 -29.91 -10.82 -13.18
N TYR A 469 -28.84 -10.96 -12.39
CA TYR A 469 -28.89 -11.72 -11.13
C TYR A 469 -29.90 -11.12 -10.15
N GLN A 470 -29.82 -9.80 -9.91
CA GLN A 470 -30.71 -9.08 -8.99
C GLN A 470 -32.18 -9.16 -9.43
N GLN A 471 -32.46 -9.08 -10.73
CA GLN A 471 -33.83 -9.11 -11.26
C GLN A 471 -34.45 -10.52 -11.25
N PHE A 472 -33.69 -11.57 -11.62
CA PHE A 472 -34.27 -12.89 -11.91
C PHE A 472 -33.96 -13.97 -10.86
N LEU A 473 -32.85 -13.88 -10.12
CA LEU A 473 -32.38 -14.95 -9.23
C LEU A 473 -32.36 -14.53 -7.76
N GLN A 474 -31.90 -13.32 -7.44
CA GLN A 474 -31.77 -12.83 -6.07
C GLN A 474 -33.06 -12.97 -5.22
N PRO A 475 -34.29 -12.70 -5.73
CA PRO A 475 -35.51 -12.87 -4.92
C PRO A 475 -35.71 -14.30 -4.43
N TRP A 476 -35.36 -15.30 -5.26
CA TRP A 476 -35.44 -16.71 -4.89
C TRP A 476 -34.32 -17.12 -3.92
N ILE A 477 -33.10 -16.62 -4.11
CA ILE A 477 -31.98 -16.88 -3.19
C ILE A 477 -32.28 -16.30 -1.80
N LYS A 478 -32.75 -15.05 -1.72
CA LYS A 478 -33.14 -14.41 -0.45
C LYS A 478 -34.33 -15.10 0.22
N ALA A 479 -35.30 -15.62 -0.55
CA ALA A 479 -36.43 -16.37 0.00
C ALA A 479 -36.08 -17.78 0.51
N LEU A 480 -34.92 -18.34 0.11
CA LEU A 480 -34.43 -19.66 0.55
C LEU A 480 -33.31 -19.59 1.60
N SER A 481 -32.71 -18.41 1.78
CA SER A 481 -31.60 -18.21 2.73
C SER A 481 -32.14 -17.88 4.12
N THR A 482 -31.49 -18.43 5.17
CA THR A 482 -31.84 -18.18 6.57
C THR A 482 -30.57 -18.02 7.42
N PRO A 483 -30.68 -17.45 8.63
CA PRO A 483 -29.57 -17.41 9.58
C PRO A 483 -28.99 -18.80 9.89
N GLU A 484 -29.79 -19.86 9.79
CA GLU A 484 -29.37 -21.25 9.98
C GLU A 484 -28.59 -21.77 8.77
N SER A 485 -29.11 -21.56 7.54
CA SER A 485 -28.43 -22.03 6.31
C SER A 485 -27.10 -21.30 6.11
N ALA A 486 -27.07 -19.99 6.34
CA ALA A 486 -25.88 -19.18 6.28
C ALA A 486 -24.83 -19.59 7.32
N ARG A 487 -25.24 -19.81 8.57
CA ARG A 487 -24.34 -20.34 9.62
C ARG A 487 -23.83 -21.75 9.26
N TRP A 488 -24.65 -22.60 8.67
CA TRP A 488 -24.24 -23.94 8.25
C TRP A 488 -23.25 -23.89 7.06
N MET A 489 -23.51 -23.05 6.05
CA MET A 489 -22.60 -22.79 4.93
C MET A 489 -21.23 -22.31 5.43
N ARG A 490 -21.18 -21.26 6.25
CA ARG A 490 -19.92 -20.77 6.85
C ARG A 490 -19.21 -21.84 7.69
N LYS A 491 -19.97 -22.71 8.37
CA LYS A 491 -19.42 -23.83 9.15
C LYS A 491 -18.86 -24.98 8.31
N MET A 492 -19.37 -25.19 7.10
CA MET A 492 -18.95 -26.24 6.16
C MET A 492 -17.96 -25.76 5.09
N HIS A 493 -17.62 -24.47 5.04
CA HIS A 493 -16.61 -23.93 4.14
C HIS A 493 -15.28 -24.72 4.27
N PRO A 494 -14.65 -25.21 3.17
CA PRO A 494 -13.52 -26.13 3.23
C PRO A 494 -12.39 -25.67 4.15
N ASN A 495 -11.99 -24.40 4.08
CA ASN A 495 -10.93 -23.83 4.91
C ASN A 495 -11.24 -23.96 6.41
N ARG A 496 -12.50 -23.81 6.85
CA ARG A 496 -12.88 -23.99 8.26
C ARG A 496 -13.12 -25.45 8.65
N LEU A 497 -13.49 -26.30 7.70
CA LEU A 497 -13.76 -27.72 7.95
C LEU A 497 -12.48 -28.46 8.37
N GLY A 498 -11.34 -28.11 7.75
CA GLY A 498 -10.02 -28.65 8.10
C GLY A 498 -9.66 -28.45 9.58
N TYR A 499 -9.72 -27.22 10.09
CA TYR A 499 -9.43 -26.94 11.51
C TYR A 499 -10.37 -27.68 12.48
N ARG A 500 -11.62 -27.98 12.10
CA ARG A 500 -12.55 -28.72 12.97
C ARG A 500 -12.32 -30.23 12.96
N MET A 501 -12.11 -30.81 11.78
CA MET A 501 -11.83 -32.26 11.63
C MET A 501 -10.48 -32.66 12.23
N LEU A 502 -9.55 -31.70 12.34
CA LEU A 502 -8.24 -31.86 12.96
C LEU A 502 -8.22 -31.13 14.31
N SER A 503 -9.06 -31.56 15.27
CA SER A 503 -9.14 -30.99 16.63
C SER A 503 -9.64 -32.02 17.64
N ASP A 504 -9.51 -31.75 18.94
CA ASP A 504 -9.98 -32.63 20.02
C ASP A 504 -11.51 -32.80 20.07
N ARG A 505 -12.26 -31.95 19.36
CA ARG A 505 -13.72 -32.13 19.17
C ARG A 505 -14.05 -33.28 18.19
N SER A 506 -13.06 -33.87 17.54
CA SER A 506 -13.20 -35.00 16.61
C SER A 506 -12.73 -36.32 17.24
N PRO A 507 -13.59 -37.34 17.44
CA PRO A 507 -13.26 -38.55 18.22
C PRO A 507 -12.04 -39.34 17.74
N TRP A 508 -11.72 -39.31 16.44
CA TRP A 508 -10.56 -39.99 15.86
C TRP A 508 -9.21 -39.34 16.23
N MET A 509 -9.20 -38.11 16.79
CA MET A 509 -8.00 -37.43 17.28
C MET A 509 -7.65 -37.80 18.73
N ALA A 510 -8.57 -38.43 19.48
CA ALA A 510 -8.37 -38.77 20.89
C ALA A 510 -7.10 -39.59 21.24
N PRO A 511 -6.64 -40.58 20.45
CA PRO A 511 -5.41 -41.32 20.78
C PRO A 511 -4.13 -40.54 20.44
N LEU A 512 -4.22 -39.50 19.60
CA LEU A 512 -3.09 -38.83 18.99
C LEU A 512 -2.14 -38.10 19.96
N PRO A 513 -2.60 -37.30 20.95
CA PRO A 513 -1.68 -36.65 21.89
C PRO A 513 -0.88 -37.66 22.73
N VAL A 514 -1.49 -38.80 23.09
CA VAL A 514 -0.79 -39.87 23.83
C VAL A 514 0.30 -40.51 22.97
N LEU A 515 0.02 -40.77 21.69
CA LEU A 515 1.01 -41.28 20.74
C LEU A 515 2.12 -40.26 20.48
N ALA A 516 1.79 -38.97 20.32
CA ALA A 516 2.76 -37.90 20.13
C ALA A 516 3.68 -37.75 21.35
N ASP A 517 3.15 -37.83 22.57
CA ASP A 517 3.93 -37.78 23.80
C ASP A 517 4.73 -39.05 24.10
N MET A 518 4.39 -40.18 23.48
CA MET A 518 5.26 -41.36 23.44
C MET A 518 6.41 -41.14 22.45
N VAL A 519 6.11 -40.69 21.23
CA VAL A 519 7.10 -40.39 20.19
C VAL A 519 8.09 -39.31 20.65
N ARG A 520 7.65 -38.24 21.31
CA ARG A 520 8.53 -37.19 21.87
C ARG A 520 9.54 -37.71 22.90
N LYS A 521 9.22 -38.81 23.62
CA LYS A 521 10.06 -39.37 24.70
C LYS A 521 11.06 -40.41 24.22
N ASP A 522 10.81 -41.03 23.07
CA ASP A 522 11.67 -42.05 22.45
C ASP A 522 11.89 -41.71 20.96
N ARG A 523 12.12 -40.42 20.67
CA ARG A 523 12.26 -39.86 19.32
C ARG A 523 13.57 -40.35 18.70
N GLN A 524 13.50 -41.16 17.65
CA GLN A 524 14.65 -41.74 16.97
C GLN A 524 14.87 -41.02 15.64
N GLN A 525 15.43 -39.81 15.71
CA GLN A 525 15.76 -38.99 14.53
C GLN A 525 16.65 -39.74 13.53
N LEU A 526 16.40 -39.50 12.25
CA LEU A 526 17.09 -40.16 11.15
C LEU A 526 18.47 -39.53 10.89
N ASP A 527 19.45 -40.36 10.51
CA ASP A 527 20.76 -39.89 10.05
C ASP A 527 20.61 -39.07 8.76
N GLU A 528 21.30 -37.92 8.69
CA GLU A 528 21.24 -36.98 7.55
C GLU A 528 21.67 -37.62 6.21
N ASN A 529 22.49 -38.68 6.27
CA ASN A 529 23.00 -39.39 5.09
C ASN A 529 22.05 -40.50 4.59
N ASN A 530 20.84 -40.62 5.15
CA ASN A 530 19.91 -41.68 4.77
C ASN A 530 19.36 -41.47 3.34
N ILE A 531 19.65 -42.43 2.45
CA ILE A 531 19.27 -42.36 1.04
C ILE A 531 17.75 -42.25 0.80
N PHE A 532 16.91 -42.78 1.68
CA PHE A 532 15.45 -42.68 1.56
C PHE A 532 14.93 -41.29 1.88
N ARG A 533 15.59 -40.54 2.78
CA ARG A 533 15.29 -39.11 2.96
C ARG A 533 15.69 -38.29 1.74
N ALA A 534 16.84 -38.58 1.12
CA ALA A 534 17.20 -37.94 -0.15
C ALA A 534 16.17 -38.22 -1.26
N PHE A 535 15.60 -39.44 -1.32
CA PHE A 535 14.47 -39.74 -2.22
C PHE A 535 13.16 -39.03 -1.83
N GLU A 536 12.85 -38.87 -0.53
CA GLU A 536 11.71 -38.11 -0.02
C GLU A 536 11.80 -36.63 -0.47
N ASP A 537 12.96 -36.00 -0.32
CA ASP A 537 13.21 -34.61 -0.73
C ASP A 537 13.20 -34.43 -2.27
N ILE A 538 13.74 -35.40 -3.03
CA ILE A 538 13.64 -35.38 -4.50
C ILE A 538 12.19 -35.51 -4.97
N PHE A 539 11.41 -36.43 -4.37
CA PHE A 539 9.99 -36.60 -4.68
C PHE A 539 9.20 -35.34 -4.32
N SER A 540 9.45 -34.78 -3.13
CA SER A 540 8.82 -33.54 -2.66
C SER A 540 9.05 -32.39 -3.64
N GLN A 541 10.31 -32.13 -4.01
CA GLN A 541 10.64 -31.11 -5.03
C GLN A 541 9.97 -31.38 -6.39
N GLN A 542 9.81 -32.65 -6.79
CA GLN A 542 9.10 -32.98 -8.02
C GLN A 542 7.60 -32.67 -7.92
N VAL A 543 6.97 -32.83 -6.75
CA VAL A 543 5.58 -32.39 -6.51
C VAL A 543 5.48 -30.87 -6.60
N SER A 544 6.34 -30.12 -5.90
CA SER A 544 6.38 -28.65 -5.95
C SER A 544 6.49 -28.13 -7.39
N ARG A 545 7.50 -28.61 -8.14
CA ARG A 545 7.73 -28.25 -9.55
C ARG A 545 6.55 -28.61 -10.45
N SER A 546 5.82 -29.69 -10.16
CA SER A 546 4.64 -30.09 -10.94
C SER A 546 3.43 -29.19 -10.64
N LEU A 547 3.26 -28.74 -9.39
CA LEU A 547 2.25 -27.77 -8.99
C LEU A 547 2.56 -26.37 -9.53
N ASP A 548 3.83 -25.96 -9.57
CA ASP A 548 4.27 -24.72 -10.22
C ASP A 548 4.07 -24.75 -11.74
N ALA A 549 4.40 -25.87 -12.40
CA ALA A 549 4.13 -26.03 -13.84
C ALA A 549 2.63 -25.96 -14.15
N TRP A 550 1.77 -26.54 -13.28
CA TRP A 550 0.32 -26.39 -13.38
C TRP A 550 -0.13 -24.94 -13.13
N ARG A 551 0.42 -24.27 -12.12
CA ARG A 551 0.17 -22.85 -11.82
C ARG A 551 0.45 -21.97 -13.03
N VAL A 552 1.66 -22.04 -13.59
CA VAL A 552 2.05 -21.26 -14.78
C VAL A 552 1.12 -21.54 -15.97
N PHE A 553 0.81 -22.80 -16.26
CA PHE A 553 -0.14 -23.15 -17.33
C PHE A 553 -1.55 -22.58 -17.10
N ARG A 554 -2.08 -22.73 -15.88
CA ARG A 554 -3.37 -22.19 -15.45
C ARG A 554 -3.40 -20.67 -15.60
N ASP A 555 -2.35 -19.99 -15.15
CA ASP A 555 -2.25 -18.54 -15.11
C ASP A 555 -2.17 -17.95 -16.52
N SER A 556 -1.35 -18.54 -17.41
CA SER A 556 -1.33 -18.18 -18.83
C SER A 556 -2.66 -18.47 -19.55
N ALA A 557 -3.37 -19.54 -19.18
CA ALA A 557 -4.69 -19.83 -19.74
C ALA A 557 -5.78 -18.85 -19.25
N ILE A 558 -5.73 -18.45 -17.98
CA ILE A 558 -6.59 -17.41 -17.37
C ILE A 558 -6.42 -16.09 -18.11
N GLU A 559 -5.18 -15.63 -18.27
CA GLU A 559 -4.86 -14.40 -19.00
C GLU A 559 -5.30 -14.49 -20.46
N LYS A 560 -4.96 -15.58 -21.16
CA LYS A 560 -5.33 -15.73 -22.56
C LYS A 560 -6.84 -15.71 -22.78
N VAL A 561 -7.61 -16.46 -21.99
CA VAL A 561 -9.08 -16.46 -22.10
C VAL A 561 -9.65 -15.07 -21.82
N PHE A 562 -9.10 -14.33 -20.86
CA PHE A 562 -9.50 -12.94 -20.61
C PHE A 562 -9.22 -12.04 -21.83
N LEU A 563 -8.01 -12.09 -22.38
CA LEU A 563 -7.60 -11.26 -23.52
C LEU A 563 -8.38 -11.60 -24.80
N ASP A 564 -8.61 -12.89 -25.07
CA ASP A 564 -9.32 -13.41 -26.25
C ASP A 564 -10.85 -13.21 -26.17
N VAL A 565 -11.44 -13.07 -24.98
CA VAL A 565 -12.88 -12.79 -24.80
C VAL A 565 -13.15 -11.29 -24.76
N TYR A 566 -12.49 -10.55 -23.87
CA TYR A 566 -12.75 -9.12 -23.67
C TYR A 566 -12.07 -8.23 -24.72
N GLY A 567 -11.15 -8.79 -25.52
CA GLY A 567 -10.60 -8.16 -26.72
C GLY A 567 -11.53 -8.15 -27.94
N GLN A 568 -12.68 -8.84 -27.90
CA GLN A 568 -13.53 -9.00 -29.09
C GLN A 568 -14.26 -7.71 -29.46
N THR A 569 -13.99 -7.19 -30.66
CA THR A 569 -14.62 -5.97 -31.20
C THR A 569 -16.15 -6.04 -31.17
N MET A 570 -16.75 -7.21 -31.40
CA MET A 570 -18.20 -7.41 -31.34
C MET A 570 -18.73 -7.23 -29.91
N LEU A 571 -18.09 -7.84 -28.90
CA LEU A 571 -18.46 -7.67 -27.50
C LEU A 571 -18.29 -6.21 -27.06
N GLN A 572 -17.16 -5.59 -27.40
CA GLN A 572 -16.89 -4.17 -27.14
C GLN A 572 -17.92 -3.24 -27.79
N SER A 573 -18.43 -3.58 -28.99
CA SER A 573 -19.52 -2.86 -29.65
C SER A 573 -20.85 -3.05 -28.92
N LEU A 574 -21.20 -4.28 -28.52
CA LEU A 574 -22.45 -4.60 -27.81
C LEU A 574 -22.55 -3.91 -26.45
N VAL A 575 -21.43 -3.68 -25.76
CA VAL A 575 -21.39 -2.93 -24.48
C VAL A 575 -21.12 -1.42 -24.64
N GLY A 576 -21.12 -0.90 -25.88
CA GLY A 576 -21.00 0.54 -26.16
C GLY A 576 -19.61 1.16 -25.95
N LEU A 577 -18.54 0.36 -26.06
CA LEU A 577 -17.14 0.82 -25.93
C LEU A 577 -16.39 0.91 -27.27
N HIS A 578 -16.98 0.40 -28.36
CA HIS A 578 -16.42 0.50 -29.71
C HIS A 578 -17.23 1.49 -30.55
N GLY A 579 -16.56 2.27 -31.41
CA GLY A 579 -17.17 3.31 -32.23
C GLY A 579 -17.24 4.72 -31.59
N THR A 580 -16.96 4.86 -30.30
CA THR A 580 -16.83 6.16 -29.62
C THR A 580 -15.38 6.62 -29.57
N SER A 581 -15.07 7.80 -30.14
CA SER A 581 -13.71 8.39 -30.20
C SER A 581 -13.17 8.92 -28.86
N LYS A 582 -13.69 8.47 -27.73
CA LYS A 582 -13.28 8.92 -26.38
C LYS A 582 -12.32 7.90 -25.75
N GLU A 583 -11.46 8.39 -24.87
CA GLU A 583 -10.71 7.51 -23.97
C GLU A 583 -11.68 6.70 -23.09
N VAL A 584 -11.34 5.44 -22.83
CA VAL A 584 -12.20 4.47 -22.16
C VAL A 584 -12.35 4.82 -20.68
N LEU A 585 -11.24 5.23 -20.05
CA LEU A 585 -11.24 5.93 -18.78
C LEU A 585 -11.19 7.44 -19.07
N PRO A 586 -12.19 8.24 -18.62
CA PRO A 586 -12.01 9.67 -18.59
C PRO A 586 -10.98 10.01 -17.51
N ARG A 587 -9.82 10.54 -17.89
CA ARG A 587 -8.83 11.06 -16.95
C ARG A 587 -9.39 12.34 -16.29
N PRO A 588 -9.51 12.40 -14.95
CA PRO A 588 -9.78 13.64 -14.26
C PRO A 588 -8.73 14.71 -14.64
N GLY A 589 -9.11 15.98 -14.58
CA GLY A 589 -8.17 17.08 -14.86
C GLY A 589 -7.96 17.46 -16.33
N GLN A 590 -8.35 16.62 -17.30
CA GLN A 590 -8.41 17.04 -18.72
C GLN A 590 -9.67 17.86 -19.07
N GLU A 591 -10.52 18.15 -18.08
CA GLU A 591 -11.68 19.03 -18.26
C GLU A 591 -11.23 20.50 -18.45
N PRO A 592 -11.87 21.28 -19.34
CA PRO A 592 -11.46 22.66 -19.62
C PRO A 592 -11.42 23.61 -18.41
N GLU A 593 -12.13 23.27 -17.32
CA GLU A 593 -12.14 24.02 -16.08
C GLU A 593 -10.89 23.74 -15.23
N HIS A 594 -10.41 22.49 -15.18
CA HIS A 594 -9.15 22.14 -14.51
C HIS A 594 -7.93 22.67 -15.27
N LEU A 595 -7.95 22.61 -16.61
CA LEU A 595 -6.89 23.23 -17.44
C LEU A 595 -6.82 24.76 -17.22
N ARG A 596 -7.96 25.43 -17.01
CA ARG A 596 -8.01 26.84 -16.59
C ARG A 596 -7.49 27.05 -15.17
N PHE A 597 -7.81 26.16 -14.23
CA PHE A 597 -7.27 26.21 -12.86
C PHE A 597 -5.74 26.08 -12.85
N ILE A 598 -5.15 25.15 -13.60
CA ILE A 598 -3.68 25.03 -13.73
C ILE A 598 -3.10 26.33 -14.31
N ALA A 599 -3.64 26.83 -15.42
CA ALA A 599 -3.15 28.06 -16.05
C ALA A 599 -3.27 29.29 -15.12
N GLN A 600 -4.35 29.38 -14.34
CA GLN A 600 -4.54 30.42 -13.34
C GLN A 600 -3.56 30.28 -12.17
N ARG A 601 -3.32 29.06 -11.66
CA ARG A 601 -2.31 28.80 -10.61
C ARG A 601 -0.90 29.18 -11.07
N GLN A 602 -0.54 28.87 -12.32
CA GLN A 602 0.74 29.30 -12.91
C GLN A 602 0.83 30.83 -12.99
N ALA A 603 -0.23 31.51 -13.45
CA ALA A 603 -0.29 32.98 -13.48
C ALA A 603 -0.23 33.61 -12.08
N ASP A 604 -0.86 33.01 -11.06
CA ASP A 604 -0.79 33.45 -9.67
C ASP A 604 0.63 33.30 -9.11
N ILE A 605 1.32 32.18 -9.40
CA ILE A 605 2.74 31.97 -9.02
C ILE A 605 3.62 33.03 -9.68
N ALA A 606 3.48 33.26 -11.00
CA ALA A 606 4.19 34.31 -11.72
C ALA A 606 3.95 35.71 -11.10
N ALA A 607 2.70 36.00 -10.70
CA ALA A 607 2.32 37.25 -10.03
C ALA A 607 2.80 37.36 -8.56
N ARG A 608 3.44 36.33 -8.00
CA ARG A 608 4.08 36.33 -6.67
C ARG A 608 5.62 36.36 -6.70
N VAL A 609 6.25 36.12 -7.86
CA VAL A 609 7.72 36.10 -8.04
C VAL A 609 8.43 37.29 -7.36
N ALA A 610 7.86 38.50 -7.47
CA ALA A 610 8.40 39.74 -6.89
C ALA A 610 7.63 40.27 -5.65
N LYS A 611 6.88 39.40 -4.96
CA LYS A 611 6.22 39.70 -3.68
C LYS A 611 6.95 39.00 -2.53
N GLY A 612 6.91 39.63 -1.36
CA GLY A 612 7.61 39.19 -0.14
C GLY A 612 8.64 40.20 0.34
N GLY A 613 9.62 39.73 1.11
CA GLY A 613 10.76 40.48 1.62
C GLY A 613 12.00 39.58 1.82
N SER A 614 12.74 39.84 2.89
CA SER A 614 13.97 39.14 3.28
C SER A 614 13.81 37.62 3.41
N HIS A 615 12.76 37.16 4.09
CA HIS A 615 12.52 35.75 4.39
C HIS A 615 12.35 34.92 3.11
N GLU A 616 11.51 35.39 2.18
CA GLU A 616 11.30 34.79 0.86
C GLU A 616 12.59 34.79 0.03
N ALA A 617 13.37 35.87 0.08
CA ALA A 617 14.65 35.96 -0.64
C ALA A 617 15.70 34.97 -0.11
N VAL A 618 15.78 34.78 1.21
CA VAL A 618 16.67 33.82 1.86
C VAL A 618 16.23 32.39 1.56
N MET A 619 14.96 32.04 1.79
CA MET A 619 14.46 30.68 1.55
C MET A 619 14.62 30.27 0.06
N ARG A 620 14.27 31.17 -0.86
CA ARG A 620 14.50 30.98 -2.30
C ARG A 620 15.98 30.78 -2.64
N SER A 621 16.89 31.45 -1.94
CA SER A 621 18.33 31.29 -2.15
C SER A 621 18.82 29.93 -1.67
N VAL A 622 18.42 29.48 -0.48
CA VAL A 622 18.76 28.16 0.07
C VAL A 622 18.24 27.05 -0.85
N ILE A 623 16.97 27.09 -1.25
CA ILE A 623 16.37 26.10 -2.17
C ILE A 623 17.09 26.09 -3.52
N TYR A 624 17.47 27.26 -4.06
CA TYR A 624 18.21 27.34 -5.32
C TYR A 624 19.62 26.75 -5.23
N VAL A 625 20.37 27.02 -4.15
CA VAL A 625 21.74 26.49 -3.97
C VAL A 625 21.72 24.97 -3.82
N LEU A 626 20.89 24.46 -2.92
CA LEU A 626 20.67 23.03 -2.72
C LEU A 626 20.16 22.35 -4.00
N GLY A 627 19.37 23.06 -4.81
CA GLY A 627 19.31 22.83 -6.27
C GLY A 627 17.93 22.83 -6.93
N GLY A 628 16.85 22.97 -6.16
CA GLY A 628 15.48 22.80 -6.65
C GLY A 628 15.11 21.35 -7.03
N ALA A 629 15.99 20.39 -6.78
CA ALA A 629 15.76 18.95 -6.98
C ALA A 629 16.26 18.19 -5.75
N PRO A 630 15.38 17.46 -5.01
CA PRO A 630 15.77 16.61 -3.86
C PRO A 630 16.79 15.50 -4.15
N ALA A 631 17.16 15.28 -5.41
CA ALA A 631 18.15 14.31 -5.86
C ALA A 631 19.57 14.63 -5.37
N THR A 632 19.90 14.25 -4.14
CA THR A 632 21.09 13.42 -3.79
C THR A 632 21.30 13.17 -2.28
N ASP A 633 20.71 13.97 -1.38
CA ASP A 633 20.99 13.79 0.06
C ASP A 633 19.85 14.28 1.00
N GLY A 634 19.30 13.37 1.80
CA GLY A 634 18.36 13.69 2.88
C GLY A 634 18.96 14.50 4.03
N ARG A 635 20.29 14.60 4.12
CA ARG A 635 20.97 15.58 4.99
C ARG A 635 20.63 17.01 4.59
N ASN A 636 20.55 17.33 3.29
CA ASN A 636 20.29 18.71 2.81
C ASN A 636 18.93 19.25 3.27
N PHE A 637 17.93 18.39 3.41
CA PHE A 637 16.63 18.80 3.93
C PHE A 637 16.50 18.66 5.46
N ARG A 638 17.22 17.74 6.10
CA ARG A 638 17.41 17.78 7.58
C ARG A 638 18.08 19.09 8.02
N ARG A 639 19.02 19.61 7.23
CA ARG A 639 19.63 20.94 7.41
C ARG A 639 18.62 22.06 7.17
N LEU A 640 17.72 21.91 6.19
CA LEU A 640 16.61 22.85 6.01
C LEU A 640 15.66 22.87 7.23
N ARG A 641 15.37 21.71 7.86
CA ARG A 641 14.62 21.65 9.12
C ARG A 641 15.40 22.24 10.30
N ALA A 642 16.69 21.97 10.44
CA ALA A 642 17.54 22.61 11.45
C ALA A 642 17.55 24.15 11.28
N SER A 643 17.54 24.62 10.03
CA SER A 643 17.41 26.03 9.72
C SER A 643 16.05 26.64 10.06
N ARG A 644 14.98 25.88 10.39
CA ARG A 644 13.77 26.48 10.98
C ARG A 644 14.08 27.13 12.35
N SER A 645 14.86 26.45 13.18
CA SER A 645 15.30 26.96 14.50
C SER A 645 16.22 28.18 14.40
N GLU A 646 16.81 28.44 13.23
CA GLU A 646 17.85 29.46 13.03
C GLU A 646 17.34 30.63 12.16
N LEU A 647 16.69 30.35 11.03
CA LEU A 647 16.06 31.33 10.14
C LEU A 647 14.80 31.94 10.77
N GLU A 648 13.91 31.09 11.28
CA GLU A 648 12.55 31.47 11.63
C GLU A 648 12.04 30.81 12.94
N PRO A 649 12.74 30.94 14.09
CA PRO A 649 12.33 30.37 15.38
C PRO A 649 11.00 30.93 15.95
N ARG A 650 10.29 31.77 15.19
CA ARG A 650 8.96 32.31 15.50
C ARG A 650 7.86 31.89 14.52
N LEU A 651 8.18 31.21 13.42
CA LEU A 651 7.14 30.67 12.54
C LEU A 651 6.67 29.30 13.02
N ASP A 652 5.36 29.11 12.96
CA ASP A 652 4.75 27.78 13.02
C ASP A 652 5.24 26.89 11.85
N MET A 653 5.25 25.57 12.03
CA MET A 653 5.66 24.65 10.97
C MET A 653 4.74 24.75 9.76
N THR A 654 3.45 25.03 9.94
CA THR A 654 2.51 25.21 8.82
C THR A 654 2.95 26.36 7.92
N LEU A 655 3.26 27.52 8.52
CA LEU A 655 3.74 28.70 7.79
C LEU A 655 5.13 28.47 7.16
N PHE A 656 6.03 27.77 7.85
CA PHE A 656 7.32 27.38 7.29
C PHE A 656 7.17 26.44 6.08
N LYS A 657 6.30 25.44 6.16
CA LYS A 657 5.95 24.53 5.05
C LYS A 657 5.36 25.31 3.87
N GLU A 658 4.44 26.24 4.12
CA GLU A 658 3.87 27.11 3.08
C GLU A 658 4.95 27.96 2.39
N LEU A 659 5.85 28.58 3.16
CA LEU A 659 6.98 29.37 2.63
C LEU A 659 7.92 28.51 1.76
N VAL A 660 8.30 27.33 2.23
CA VAL A 660 9.15 26.38 1.48
C VAL A 660 8.47 25.94 0.18
N ARG A 661 7.18 25.55 0.24
CA ARG A 661 6.40 25.16 -0.95
C ARG A 661 6.29 26.32 -1.94
N GLU A 662 5.95 27.53 -1.49
CA GLU A 662 5.80 28.70 -2.37
C GLU A 662 7.11 29.10 -3.07
N GLN A 663 8.23 29.21 -2.34
CA GLN A 663 9.51 29.58 -2.95
C GLN A 663 10.04 28.48 -3.88
N PHE A 664 9.73 27.21 -3.59
CA PHE A 664 10.00 26.10 -4.52
C PHE A 664 9.17 26.19 -5.80
N PHE A 665 7.86 26.43 -5.71
CA PHE A 665 7.00 26.62 -6.89
C PHE A 665 7.48 27.79 -7.76
N ILE A 666 7.85 28.91 -7.16
CA ILE A 666 8.39 30.09 -7.86
C ILE A 666 9.68 29.72 -8.63
N LEU A 667 10.62 29.02 -8.00
CA LEU A 667 11.86 28.56 -8.64
C LEU A 667 11.67 27.50 -9.74
N LYS A 668 10.60 26.71 -9.65
CA LYS A 668 10.27 25.64 -10.60
C LYS A 668 9.51 26.18 -11.82
N HIS A 669 8.68 27.20 -11.64
CA HIS A 669 7.91 27.84 -12.71
C HIS A 669 8.78 28.75 -13.60
N ASP A 670 9.50 29.71 -13.03
CA ASP A 670 10.49 30.52 -13.74
C ASP A 670 11.71 30.78 -12.85
N LYS A 671 12.73 29.95 -13.07
CA LYS A 671 14.01 29.97 -12.35
C LYS A 671 14.82 31.24 -12.58
N GLU A 672 14.65 31.93 -13.70
CA GLU A 672 15.40 33.14 -14.02
C GLU A 672 14.73 34.38 -13.42
N ALA A 673 13.40 34.51 -13.58
CA ALA A 673 12.63 35.57 -12.93
C ALA A 673 12.66 35.44 -11.39
N ALA A 674 12.59 34.21 -10.85
CA ALA A 674 12.72 33.94 -9.42
C ALA A 674 14.02 34.51 -8.83
N LEU A 675 15.15 34.31 -9.52
CA LEU A 675 16.45 34.82 -9.09
C LEU A 675 16.59 36.33 -9.34
N ALA A 676 16.12 36.83 -10.50
CA ALA A 676 16.16 38.25 -10.83
C ALA A 676 15.33 39.13 -9.87
N ALA A 677 14.34 38.55 -9.18
CA ALA A 677 13.54 39.25 -8.18
C ALA A 677 14.21 39.36 -6.79
N ILE A 678 15.25 38.58 -6.47
CA ILE A 678 15.92 38.61 -5.16
C ILE A 678 16.36 40.04 -4.74
N PRO A 679 17.00 40.85 -5.59
CA PRO A 679 17.37 42.22 -5.22
C PRO A 679 16.20 43.19 -5.07
N ALA A 680 14.99 42.83 -5.54
CA ALA A 680 13.79 43.62 -5.34
C ALA A 680 13.10 43.30 -4.00
N LEU A 681 13.16 42.05 -3.56
CA LEU A 681 12.66 41.59 -2.26
C LEU A 681 13.46 42.21 -1.10
N LEU A 682 14.80 42.20 -1.21
CA LEU A 682 15.73 42.74 -0.21
C LEU A 682 15.78 44.28 -0.14
N ARG A 683 15.09 45.00 -1.04
CA ARG A 683 15.23 46.47 -1.20
C ARG A 683 14.86 47.29 0.05
N LYS A 684 14.12 46.71 1.00
CA LYS A 684 13.69 47.39 2.23
C LYS A 684 14.65 47.20 3.41
N GLU A 685 15.62 46.31 3.29
CA GLU A 685 16.54 45.95 4.37
C GLU A 685 17.79 46.85 4.36
N SER A 686 18.43 47.01 5.53
CA SER A 686 19.73 47.69 5.60
C SER A 686 20.85 46.81 5.02
N ALA A 687 21.97 47.42 4.64
CA ALA A 687 23.15 46.68 4.19
C ALA A 687 23.64 45.66 5.24
N GLU A 688 23.54 46.01 6.53
CA GLU A 688 23.90 45.16 7.68
C GLU A 688 23.00 43.90 7.77
N VAL A 689 21.69 44.05 7.55
CA VAL A 689 20.73 42.93 7.53
C VAL A 689 20.94 42.05 6.29
N ILE A 690 21.24 42.65 5.13
CA ILE A 690 21.57 41.90 3.90
C ILE A 690 22.85 41.08 4.09
N ASP A 691 23.88 41.65 4.72
CA ASP A 691 25.13 40.93 5.04
C ASP A 691 24.89 39.79 6.03
N ALA A 692 24.14 40.04 7.11
CA ALA A 692 23.77 39.01 8.08
C ALA A 692 22.97 37.85 7.43
N HIS A 693 22.13 38.13 6.44
CA HIS A 693 21.46 37.09 5.66
C HIS A 693 22.41 36.28 4.75
N ILE A 694 23.49 36.88 4.23
CA ILE A 694 24.54 36.11 3.52
C ILE A 694 25.26 35.20 4.52
N GLU A 695 25.73 35.74 5.65
CA GLU A 695 26.41 34.96 6.69
C GLU A 695 25.54 33.80 7.19
N HIS A 696 24.22 34.01 7.31
CA HIS A 696 23.27 32.99 7.72
C HIS A 696 23.05 31.91 6.64
N ILE A 697 22.94 32.29 5.36
CA ILE A 697 22.90 31.33 4.24
C ILE A 697 24.19 30.52 4.22
N GLU A 698 25.35 31.16 4.42
CA GLU A 698 26.64 30.48 4.52
C GLU A 698 26.72 29.57 5.75
N HIS A 699 26.15 29.94 6.90
CA HIS A 699 26.12 29.09 8.10
C HIS A 699 25.32 27.81 7.88
N VAL A 700 24.09 27.93 7.38
CA VAL A 700 23.21 26.78 7.04
C VAL A 700 23.84 25.87 5.98
N LEU A 701 24.64 26.43 5.06
CA LEU A 701 25.39 25.68 4.06
C LEU A 701 26.75 25.16 4.55
N ALA A 702 27.39 25.75 5.55
CA ALA A 702 28.63 25.27 6.16
C ALA A 702 28.37 24.12 7.14
N ALA A 703 27.24 24.16 7.86
CA ALA A 703 26.65 23.01 8.55
C ALA A 703 26.29 21.85 7.57
N SER A 704 26.43 22.07 6.25
CA SER A 704 26.26 21.02 5.24
C SER A 704 27.53 20.22 4.90
N GLY A 705 28.70 20.61 5.42
CA GLY A 705 29.99 20.09 4.98
C GLY A 705 30.45 20.76 3.68
N GLU A 706 31.38 20.14 2.95
CA GLU A 706 31.88 20.72 1.70
C GLU A 706 30.81 20.76 0.60
N LEU A 707 30.51 21.97 0.13
CA LEU A 707 29.60 22.16 -1.00
C LEU A 707 30.19 21.58 -2.29
N SER A 708 29.42 20.76 -3.00
CA SER A 708 29.79 20.33 -4.35
C SER A 708 30.05 21.54 -5.26
N ALA A 709 30.95 21.40 -6.24
CA ALA A 709 31.29 22.50 -7.16
C ALA A 709 30.07 23.13 -7.86
N HIS A 710 28.99 22.38 -8.05
CA HIS A 710 27.72 22.89 -8.59
C HIS A 710 26.90 23.67 -7.56
N ALA A 711 26.95 23.32 -6.28
CA ALA A 711 26.32 24.09 -5.20
C ALA A 711 27.11 25.38 -4.92
N ALA A 712 28.44 25.31 -4.85
CA ALA A 712 29.30 26.49 -4.70
C ALA A 712 29.04 27.55 -5.79
N ALA A 713 29.04 27.15 -7.07
CA ALA A 713 28.75 28.06 -8.18
C ALA A 713 27.32 28.67 -8.15
N ARG A 714 26.36 28.03 -7.49
CA ARG A 714 25.01 28.60 -7.24
C ARG A 714 25.05 29.59 -6.09
N LEU A 715 25.80 29.30 -5.02
CA LEU A 715 25.99 30.21 -3.89
C LEU A 715 26.68 31.51 -4.34
N ASP A 716 27.67 31.44 -5.21
CA ASP A 716 28.31 32.63 -5.80
C ASP A 716 27.32 33.47 -6.61
N LYS A 717 26.39 32.83 -7.34
CA LYS A 717 25.30 33.54 -8.04
C LYS A 717 24.32 34.21 -7.06
N VAL A 718 24.03 33.59 -5.92
CA VAL A 718 23.23 34.21 -4.83
C VAL A 718 23.97 35.42 -4.24
N LYS A 719 25.24 35.27 -3.87
CA LYS A 719 26.09 36.35 -3.33
C LYS A 719 26.13 37.56 -4.26
N ALA A 720 26.26 37.33 -5.58
CA ALA A 720 26.21 38.39 -6.57
C ALA A 720 24.86 39.16 -6.57
N LEU A 721 23.73 38.47 -6.41
CA LEU A 721 22.41 39.09 -6.33
C LEU A 721 22.21 39.87 -5.02
N PHE A 722 22.68 39.34 -3.89
CA PHE A 722 22.65 40.05 -2.60
C PHE A 722 23.56 41.29 -2.63
N ALA A 723 24.72 41.23 -3.30
CA ALA A 723 25.60 42.40 -3.48
C ALA A 723 24.94 43.53 -4.30
N VAL A 724 24.09 43.20 -5.27
CA VAL A 724 23.25 44.20 -5.99
C VAL A 724 22.22 44.83 -5.05
N ALA A 725 21.62 44.06 -4.13
CA ALA A 725 20.72 44.61 -3.11
C ALA A 725 21.47 45.53 -2.12
N ARG A 726 22.61 45.06 -1.59
CA ARG A 726 23.48 45.77 -0.65
C ARG A 726 23.96 47.11 -1.20
N THR A 727 24.37 47.17 -2.47
CA THR A 727 24.82 48.41 -3.10
C THR A 727 23.68 49.41 -3.31
N ALA A 728 22.45 48.95 -3.59
CA ALA A 728 21.26 49.80 -3.62
C ALA A 728 20.91 50.35 -2.22
N ALA A 729 20.90 49.51 -1.18
CA ALA A 729 20.63 49.90 0.20
C ALA A 729 21.68 50.90 0.73
N ALA A 730 22.96 50.72 0.42
CA ALA A 730 24.01 51.66 0.77
C ALA A 730 23.82 53.03 0.08
N GLY A 731 23.35 53.05 -1.18
CA GLY A 731 23.09 54.28 -1.93
C GLY A 731 22.00 55.17 -1.31
N ASP A 732 20.93 54.58 -0.78
CA ASP A 732 19.80 55.34 -0.19
C ASP A 732 20.18 55.99 1.16
N SER A 733 21.23 55.50 1.83
CA SER A 733 21.76 56.09 3.06
C SER A 733 22.53 57.42 2.86
N GLY A 734 22.80 57.80 1.60
CA GLY A 734 23.64 58.94 1.21
C GLY A 734 22.92 60.14 0.59
N GLY A 735 21.62 60.35 0.87
CA GLY A 735 20.74 61.26 0.09
C GLY A 735 20.43 62.65 0.66
N GLY A 736 21.02 63.07 1.77
CA GLY A 736 20.62 64.29 2.50
C GLY A 736 21.06 65.64 1.90
N SER A 737 20.55 66.02 0.72
CA SER A 737 20.77 67.38 0.17
C SER A 737 19.61 67.89 -0.72
N THR A 738 19.31 69.18 -0.60
CA THR A 738 18.20 69.85 -1.32
C THR A 738 18.55 70.15 -2.78
N ALA A 739 17.80 69.58 -3.73
CA ALA A 739 17.81 69.97 -5.13
C ALA A 739 16.42 70.47 -5.57
N THR A 740 16.29 71.78 -5.78
CA THR A 740 15.02 72.43 -6.15
C THR A 740 14.61 72.09 -7.59
N ILE A 741 13.37 71.65 -7.79
CA ILE A 741 12.72 71.58 -9.11
C ILE A 741 11.45 72.46 -9.08
N PRO A 742 11.14 73.25 -10.13
CA PRO A 742 10.25 74.40 -9.97
C PRO A 742 8.76 74.05 -10.04
N THR A 743 7.95 74.81 -9.29
CA THR A 743 6.51 74.90 -9.51
C THR A 743 6.22 75.51 -10.88
N VAL A 744 5.57 74.77 -11.78
CA VAL A 744 4.92 75.32 -12.98
C VAL A 744 3.43 75.08 -12.85
N ALA A 745 2.65 76.17 -12.88
CA ALA A 745 1.22 76.13 -12.62
C ALA A 745 0.42 75.53 -13.79
N ALA A 746 -0.71 74.91 -13.47
CA ALA A 746 -1.71 74.54 -14.46
C ALA A 746 -2.54 75.77 -14.87
N THR A 747 -2.49 76.14 -16.15
CA THR A 747 -3.42 77.10 -16.75
C THR A 747 -3.82 76.61 -18.13
N ALA A 748 -5.12 76.45 -18.38
CA ALA A 748 -5.64 75.97 -19.65
C ALA A 748 -5.85 77.10 -20.66
N SER A 749 -5.72 76.82 -21.97
CA SER A 749 -6.58 77.43 -22.98
C SER A 749 -6.67 76.62 -24.27
N THR A 750 -7.74 76.88 -25.02
CA THR A 750 -8.19 76.16 -26.21
C THR A 750 -7.40 76.48 -27.49
N LYS A 751 -7.49 75.59 -28.49
CA LYS A 751 -8.07 75.95 -29.81
C LYS A 751 -8.45 74.74 -30.67
N THR A 752 -9.26 75.01 -31.70
CA THR A 752 -10.28 74.07 -32.22
C THR A 752 -10.21 73.87 -33.74
N ALA A 753 -10.22 72.61 -34.19
CA ALA A 753 -10.57 72.15 -35.55
C ALA A 753 -9.61 72.62 -36.70
N VAL A 754 -9.71 72.19 -37.97
CA VAL A 754 -10.87 72.24 -38.90
C VAL A 754 -10.71 71.30 -40.14
N LYS A 755 -11.71 70.43 -40.39
CA LYS A 755 -12.14 69.83 -41.70
C LYS A 755 -11.21 68.80 -42.42
N THR A 756 -11.67 67.94 -43.37
CA THR A 756 -13.01 67.82 -44.04
C THR A 756 -13.35 66.39 -44.54
N LYS A 757 -14.65 66.00 -44.49
CA LYS A 757 -15.41 65.09 -45.42
C LYS A 757 -14.95 63.61 -45.50
N THR A 758 -15.77 62.61 -45.87
CA THR A 758 -17.11 62.54 -46.50
C THR A 758 -17.78 61.17 -46.19
N ALA A 759 -19.09 60.88 -46.31
CA ALA A 759 -20.34 61.53 -45.83
C ALA A 759 -21.56 60.58 -46.14
N VAL A 760 -22.74 60.81 -45.52
CA VAL A 760 -24.08 60.30 -45.96
C VAL A 760 -24.30 58.77 -45.80
N LYS A 761 -25.50 58.17 -45.62
CA LYS A 761 -26.91 58.67 -45.62
C LYS A 761 -27.67 58.38 -44.29
N THR A 762 -28.92 57.87 -44.34
CA THR A 762 -29.93 57.97 -43.27
C THR A 762 -31.05 56.91 -43.30
N ARG A 763 -31.59 56.59 -42.11
CA ARG A 763 -32.99 56.25 -41.66
C ARG A 763 -34.20 56.51 -42.62
N PRO A 764 -35.44 55.97 -42.40
CA PRO A 764 -36.19 55.98 -41.10
C PRO A 764 -37.22 54.84 -40.75
N ALA A 765 -37.84 54.95 -39.55
CA ALA A 765 -39.13 54.36 -39.07
C ALA A 765 -39.24 52.82 -38.89
N SER A 766 -40.05 52.21 -37.98
CA SER A 766 -40.94 52.66 -36.87
C SER A 766 -41.49 51.44 -36.05
N ASP A 767 -41.98 51.46 -34.78
CA ASP A 767 -41.77 52.36 -33.61
C ASP A 767 -42.15 51.69 -32.23
N GLU A 768 -43.44 51.52 -31.84
CA GLU A 768 -43.88 51.31 -30.41
C GLU A 768 -45.16 50.41 -30.21
N PRO A 769 -45.66 50.09 -28.98
CA PRO A 769 -44.98 49.64 -27.74
C PRO A 769 -45.77 48.55 -26.92
N LYS A 770 -45.16 48.04 -25.83
CA LYS A 770 -45.75 47.79 -24.46
C LYS A 770 -44.82 46.86 -23.65
N ALA A 771 -44.65 46.90 -22.33
CA ALA A 771 -44.79 47.87 -21.24
C ALA A 771 -44.63 47.08 -19.91
N LYS A 772 -43.69 47.50 -19.03
CA LYS A 772 -43.78 47.57 -17.54
C LYS A 772 -44.07 46.27 -16.73
N SER A 773 -43.63 46.08 -15.49
CA SER A 773 -42.80 46.84 -14.52
C SER A 773 -42.25 45.84 -13.46
N VAL A 774 -40.97 45.75 -13.09
CA VAL A 774 -40.04 46.72 -12.42
C VAL A 774 -40.12 46.69 -10.88
N ARG A 775 -38.97 46.33 -10.22
CA ARG A 775 -38.53 46.58 -8.81
C ARG A 775 -39.27 45.86 -7.64
N ALA A 776 -38.69 45.71 -6.43
CA ALA A 776 -37.28 45.66 -5.99
C ALA A 776 -37.10 45.28 -4.49
N SER A 777 -35.86 44.87 -4.16
CA SER A 777 -35.05 45.18 -2.95
C SER A 777 -35.64 45.10 -1.51
N ALA A 778 -35.02 44.18 -0.75
CA ALA A 778 -34.37 44.38 0.56
C ALA A 778 -35.21 44.74 1.82
N SER A 779 -35.03 43.97 2.90
CA SER A 779 -34.24 44.39 4.09
C SER A 779 -34.36 43.42 5.29
N SER A 780 -33.37 43.51 6.16
CA SER A 780 -33.16 42.87 7.47
C SER A 780 -34.35 42.70 8.43
N SER A 781 -34.28 41.71 9.35
CA SER A 781 -33.98 41.97 10.78
C SER A 781 -33.90 40.71 11.66
N THR A 782 -33.36 40.88 12.87
CA THR A 782 -32.98 39.86 13.87
C THR A 782 -34.03 39.72 14.99
N SER A 783 -34.22 38.52 15.58
CA SER A 783 -34.57 38.42 17.02
C SER A 783 -34.38 37.03 17.65
N LYS A 784 -34.19 37.06 18.97
CA LYS A 784 -33.73 36.01 19.90
C LYS A 784 -34.75 34.91 20.24
N ALA A 785 -34.21 33.70 20.43
CA ALA A 785 -34.38 32.77 21.58
C ALA A 785 -35.71 32.65 22.36
N SER A 786 -36.10 31.39 22.62
CA SER A 786 -36.31 30.87 23.99
C SER A 786 -36.24 29.33 24.01
N ALA A 787 -35.97 28.75 25.17
CA ALA A 787 -36.07 27.30 25.42
C ALA A 787 -37.35 26.96 26.19
N ASN A 788 -37.81 25.70 26.16
CA ASN A 788 -38.00 24.91 27.39
C ASN A 788 -38.14 23.39 27.13
N ALA A 789 -38.14 22.61 28.22
CA ALA A 789 -38.45 21.18 28.31
C ALA A 789 -39.90 20.85 27.89
N GLY A 790 -40.33 19.59 27.67
CA GLY A 790 -39.68 18.27 27.80
C GLY A 790 -40.65 17.22 28.40
N THR A 791 -40.23 15.94 28.52
CA THR A 791 -41.01 14.78 29.07
C THR A 791 -42.23 14.33 28.23
N LYS A 792 -42.76 13.08 28.26
CA LYS A 792 -42.26 11.75 28.75
C LYS A 792 -43.11 10.60 28.13
N THR A 793 -42.47 9.44 27.87
CA THR A 793 -42.98 8.03 27.91
C THR A 793 -44.43 7.64 27.51
N ALA A 794 -44.59 6.57 26.69
CA ALA A 794 -45.23 5.28 27.07
C ALA A 794 -46.07 4.54 25.96
N SER A 795 -45.46 3.50 25.38
CA SER A 795 -45.96 2.11 25.18
C SER A 795 -47.47 1.75 25.24
N ALA A 796 -48.01 1.14 24.16
CA ALA A 796 -48.77 -0.13 24.14
C ALA A 796 -49.03 -0.57 22.66
N LYS A 797 -48.79 -1.80 22.16
CA LYS A 797 -49.21 -3.20 22.46
C LYS A 797 -50.52 -3.70 21.79
N THR A 798 -50.36 -4.43 20.69
CA THR A 798 -51.08 -5.68 20.27
C THR A 798 -52.60 -5.85 20.47
N ALA A 799 -53.33 -6.13 19.38
CA ALA A 799 -54.50 -7.03 19.34
C ALA A 799 -54.74 -7.57 17.90
N SER A 800 -55.53 -8.65 17.74
CA SER A 800 -55.86 -9.22 16.41
C SER A 800 -57.29 -9.82 16.37
N ALA A 801 -57.94 -9.78 15.19
CA ALA A 801 -59.10 -10.58 14.82
C ALA A 801 -59.45 -10.41 13.32
N LYS A 802 -60.36 -11.18 12.68
CA LYS A 802 -60.50 -12.65 12.55
C LYS A 802 -61.61 -12.96 11.51
N THR A 803 -61.35 -13.83 10.53
CA THR A 803 -62.33 -14.68 9.77
C THR A 803 -63.60 -14.09 9.11
N ALA A 804 -63.75 -14.34 7.81
CA ALA A 804 -65.02 -14.68 7.13
C ALA A 804 -64.75 -15.71 6.00
N SER A 805 -65.75 -16.44 5.49
CA SER A 805 -65.55 -17.61 4.61
C SER A 805 -66.69 -17.90 3.62
N ALA A 806 -66.33 -18.17 2.35
CA ALA A 806 -67.06 -18.91 1.30
C ALA A 806 -66.16 -18.96 0.02
N LYS A 807 -66.23 -19.90 -0.92
CA LYS A 807 -67.10 -21.08 -1.13
C LYS A 807 -66.34 -22.16 -1.94
N THR A 808 -66.77 -23.41 -1.90
CA THR A 808 -66.11 -24.55 -2.58
C THR A 808 -66.68 -24.87 -3.97
N ALA A 809 -65.83 -25.41 -4.85
CA ALA A 809 -66.18 -26.18 -6.05
C ALA A 809 -65.11 -27.28 -6.27
N SER A 810 -65.43 -28.40 -6.94
CA SER A 810 -64.58 -29.58 -7.04
C SER A 810 -64.56 -30.18 -8.46
N ALA A 811 -63.38 -30.51 -8.99
CA ALA A 811 -63.21 -31.28 -10.22
C ALA A 811 -61.88 -32.07 -10.27
N LYS A 812 -61.99 -33.39 -10.06
CA LYS A 812 -61.14 -34.51 -10.51
C LYS A 812 -59.70 -34.25 -11.01
N THR A 813 -58.76 -34.80 -10.24
CA THR A 813 -57.57 -35.59 -10.65
C THR A 813 -57.28 -35.81 -12.15
N ALA A 814 -56.04 -35.53 -12.55
CA ALA A 814 -55.29 -36.27 -13.56
C ALA A 814 -53.86 -36.55 -13.02
N SER A 815 -53.22 -37.66 -13.39
CA SER A 815 -51.91 -38.09 -12.87
C SER A 815 -50.89 -38.26 -14.00
N ALA A 816 -49.71 -37.64 -13.85
CA ALA A 816 -48.58 -37.85 -14.76
C ALA A 816 -47.22 -37.63 -14.07
N LYS A 817 -46.60 -38.75 -13.66
CA LYS A 817 -45.14 -39.03 -13.54
C LYS A 817 -44.19 -37.91 -13.08
N THR A 818 -43.57 -38.16 -11.92
CA THR A 818 -42.27 -37.62 -11.51
C THR A 818 -41.16 -37.89 -12.55
N ALA A 819 -40.24 -36.93 -12.68
CA ALA A 819 -38.95 -37.12 -13.35
C ALA A 819 -37.83 -36.64 -12.43
N SER A 820 -36.88 -37.52 -12.09
CA SER A 820 -35.73 -37.20 -11.25
C SER A 820 -34.55 -36.76 -12.13
N ALA A 821 -34.17 -35.50 -12.04
CA ALA A 821 -32.92 -35.00 -12.64
C ALA A 821 -31.74 -35.38 -11.72
N LYS A 822 -30.90 -36.32 -12.16
CA LYS A 822 -29.68 -36.70 -11.43
C LYS A 822 -28.59 -35.64 -11.60
N THR A 823 -27.87 -35.37 -10.52
CA THR A 823 -26.62 -34.62 -10.54
C THR A 823 -25.55 -35.34 -11.39
N ALA A 824 -24.91 -34.59 -12.30
CA ALA A 824 -23.82 -35.10 -13.11
C ALA A 824 -22.47 -34.88 -12.40
N SER A 825 -21.81 -35.96 -12.00
CA SER A 825 -20.43 -35.93 -11.51
C SER A 825 -19.46 -35.93 -12.70
N ALA A 826 -18.62 -34.88 -12.80
CA ALA A 826 -17.52 -34.85 -13.76
C ALA A 826 -16.43 -35.83 -13.31
N LYS A 827 -16.26 -36.95 -14.03
CA LYS A 827 -15.14 -37.88 -13.85
C LYS A 827 -13.97 -37.52 -14.77
N THR A 828 -12.77 -37.68 -14.24
CA THR A 828 -11.51 -37.61 -14.98
C THR A 828 -11.45 -38.66 -16.09
N ALA A 829 -11.02 -38.25 -17.29
CA ALA A 829 -10.76 -39.14 -18.41
C ALA A 829 -9.30 -39.60 -18.39
N SER A 830 -9.08 -40.92 -18.31
CA SER A 830 -7.77 -41.53 -18.58
C SER A 830 -7.66 -41.90 -20.05
N ALA A 831 -6.53 -41.59 -20.69
CA ALA A 831 -6.21 -42.03 -22.04
C ALA A 831 -4.83 -42.70 -22.03
N LYS A 832 -4.72 -43.92 -22.56
CA LYS A 832 -3.48 -44.70 -22.54
C LYS A 832 -3.22 -45.40 -23.87
N THR A 833 -2.11 -45.01 -24.52
CA THR A 833 -1.30 -45.75 -25.51
C THR A 833 -1.95 -46.35 -26.76
N ALA A 834 -1.46 -45.88 -27.91
CA ALA A 834 -1.11 -46.71 -29.07
C ALA A 834 0.41 -46.57 -29.34
N SER A 835 1.03 -47.46 -30.12
CA SER A 835 2.51 -47.63 -30.15
C SER A 835 3.11 -47.65 -31.56
N ALA A 836 4.30 -47.04 -31.73
CA ALA A 836 5.14 -47.18 -32.93
C ALA A 836 6.67 -47.01 -32.64
N LYS A 837 7.35 -48.15 -32.48
CA LYS A 837 8.78 -48.46 -32.77
C LYS A 837 9.84 -47.34 -32.90
N THR A 838 10.72 -47.28 -31.89
CA THR A 838 12.20 -47.38 -31.96
C THR A 838 13.00 -46.76 -33.14
N ALA A 839 13.93 -45.85 -32.81
CA ALA A 839 15.27 -45.71 -33.40
C ALA A 839 16.26 -45.16 -32.34
N SER A 840 17.58 -45.28 -32.54
CA SER A 840 18.61 -44.95 -31.54
C SER A 840 19.85 -44.24 -32.11
N ALA A 841 20.17 -43.06 -31.58
CA ALA A 841 21.51 -42.42 -31.51
C ALA A 841 21.34 -41.16 -30.63
N LYS A 842 22.05 -40.92 -29.51
CA LYS A 842 23.50 -40.73 -29.27
C LYS A 842 24.14 -39.54 -30.00
N THR A 843 24.29 -38.44 -29.24
CA THR A 843 25.46 -37.53 -29.19
C THR A 843 26.14 -37.07 -30.48
N SER A 844 26.16 -35.75 -30.72
CA SER A 844 27.35 -34.90 -30.45
C SER A 844 27.11 -33.45 -30.88
N ALA A 845 28.01 -32.53 -30.54
CA ALA A 845 27.87 -31.09 -30.81
C ALA A 845 29.00 -30.56 -31.72
N LYS A 846 28.68 -29.57 -32.57
CA LYS A 846 29.60 -28.45 -32.86
C LYS A 846 28.94 -27.26 -33.59
N THR A 847 28.98 -26.12 -32.91
CA THR A 847 29.42 -24.78 -33.34
C THR A 847 30.04 -24.63 -34.75
N VAL A 848 29.70 -23.53 -35.46
CA VAL A 848 30.62 -22.46 -35.99
C VAL A 848 29.90 -21.51 -36.99
N ALA A 849 30.41 -20.26 -37.09
CA ALA A 849 30.21 -19.14 -38.05
C ALA A 849 29.34 -19.34 -39.32
N ARG A 850 28.49 -18.39 -39.78
CA ARG A 850 28.64 -16.93 -40.04
C ARG A 850 29.46 -16.59 -41.30
N SER A 851 28.86 -15.76 -42.17
CA SER A 851 29.28 -15.19 -43.48
C SER A 851 28.56 -15.85 -44.68
N ALA A 852 28.26 -15.16 -45.78
CA ALA A 852 28.00 -13.72 -46.04
C ALA A 852 27.34 -13.55 -47.43
N ASP A 853 26.81 -12.35 -47.74
CA ASP A 853 26.67 -11.76 -49.10
C ASP A 853 25.69 -12.48 -50.11
N VAL A 854 25.03 -11.85 -51.10
CA VAL A 854 24.99 -10.45 -51.61
C VAL A 854 23.75 -10.23 -52.53
N ASP A 855 23.43 -8.96 -52.90
CA ASP A 855 22.56 -8.49 -54.01
C ASP A 855 21.02 -8.77 -54.01
N ALA A 856 20.17 -7.91 -54.61
CA ALA A 856 20.34 -6.52 -55.11
C ALA A 856 18.98 -5.79 -55.33
N GLY A 857 19.02 -4.46 -55.39
CA GLY A 857 17.96 -3.58 -55.94
C GLY A 857 16.91 -3.06 -54.94
N GLY A 858 16.64 -1.76 -54.78
CA GLY A 858 17.34 -0.56 -55.25
C GLY A 858 16.50 0.40 -56.12
N ASN A 859 16.20 1.60 -55.59
CA ASN A 859 16.18 2.87 -56.35
C ASN A 859 16.27 4.09 -55.39
N GLU A 860 16.57 5.29 -55.92
CA GLU A 860 17.16 6.42 -55.16
C GLU A 860 16.36 7.74 -55.24
N SER A 861 16.54 8.61 -54.21
CA SER A 861 16.60 10.10 -54.27
C SER A 861 16.60 10.65 -52.82
N GLU A 862 17.73 10.87 -52.13
CA GLU A 862 18.69 12.00 -52.24
C GLU A 862 18.06 13.40 -52.08
N ASP A 863 18.18 13.99 -50.88
CA ASP A 863 18.78 15.32 -50.62
C ASP A 863 18.83 15.64 -49.10
N ALA A 864 19.61 16.60 -48.61
CA ALA A 864 21.06 16.47 -48.41
C ALA A 864 21.54 17.28 -47.17
N LYS A 865 22.54 16.74 -46.45
CA LYS A 865 23.57 17.42 -45.59
C LYS A 865 23.07 18.51 -44.61
N ALA A 866 23.29 18.42 -43.28
CA ALA A 866 24.18 17.58 -42.47
C ALA A 866 23.72 17.66 -40.96
N SER A 867 24.45 17.31 -39.89
CA SER A 867 25.89 17.11 -39.73
C SER A 867 26.33 16.17 -38.56
N ARG A 868 27.55 16.40 -38.05
CA ARG A 868 28.40 15.65 -37.12
C ARG A 868 28.43 16.37 -35.75
N SER A 869 28.75 15.75 -34.60
CA SER A 869 29.08 14.35 -34.26
C SER A 869 29.15 14.13 -32.74
N SER A 870 28.80 12.94 -32.23
CA SER A 870 29.27 12.43 -30.91
C SER A 870 28.81 10.98 -30.55
N LYS A 871 29.09 9.96 -31.38
CA LYS A 871 28.77 8.54 -31.03
C LYS A 871 29.92 7.56 -31.33
N ALA A 872 30.84 7.39 -30.38
CA ALA A 872 31.97 6.46 -30.49
C ALA A 872 32.55 5.95 -29.15
N ARG A 873 31.71 5.61 -28.13
CA ARG A 873 32.23 5.15 -26.83
C ARG A 873 31.30 4.27 -25.97
N SER A 874 30.69 3.20 -26.52
CA SER A 874 29.83 2.28 -25.72
C SER A 874 29.92 0.78 -26.05
N SER A 875 30.79 0.33 -26.95
CA SER A 875 30.83 -1.08 -27.41
C SER A 875 31.89 -1.98 -26.75
N ARG A 876 32.73 -1.47 -25.82
CA ARG A 876 33.86 -2.24 -25.24
C ARG A 876 33.68 -2.69 -23.78
N ALA A 877 32.57 -2.34 -23.12
CA ALA A 877 32.35 -2.67 -21.70
C ALA A 877 31.79 -4.08 -21.44
N LYS A 878 30.84 -4.56 -22.26
CA LYS A 878 30.08 -5.81 -22.01
C LYS A 878 30.83 -7.13 -22.24
N SER A 879 32.15 -7.10 -22.44
CA SER A 879 32.99 -8.30 -22.64
C SER A 879 33.97 -8.59 -21.49
N ALA A 880 34.06 -7.71 -20.47
CA ALA A 880 35.05 -7.84 -19.39
C ALA A 880 34.51 -8.53 -18.13
N MET A 881 33.25 -8.30 -17.76
CA MET A 881 32.68 -8.80 -16.48
C MET A 881 32.41 -10.31 -16.44
N SER A 882 32.51 -11.02 -17.57
CA SER A 882 32.22 -12.47 -17.67
C SER A 882 33.39 -13.39 -17.27
N LYS A 883 34.50 -12.87 -16.73
CA LYS A 883 35.67 -13.68 -16.33
C LYS A 883 36.08 -13.61 -14.85
N ASN A 884 35.73 -12.55 -14.12
CA ASN A 884 36.11 -12.41 -12.71
C ASN A 884 35.10 -13.03 -11.72
N ALA A 885 34.07 -13.72 -12.21
CA ALA A 885 33.02 -14.33 -11.39
C ALA A 885 33.29 -15.81 -11.04
N GLN A 886 34.50 -16.32 -11.30
CA GLN A 886 34.78 -17.76 -11.27
C GLN A 886 36.06 -18.17 -10.50
N GLU A 887 36.82 -17.21 -9.97
CA GLU A 887 38.01 -17.46 -9.12
C GLU A 887 37.75 -17.17 -7.61
N SER A 888 36.61 -16.58 -7.26
CA SER A 888 36.28 -16.16 -5.89
C SER A 888 35.61 -17.24 -5.02
N ILE A 889 35.50 -18.48 -5.50
CA ILE A 889 34.76 -19.57 -4.83
C ILE A 889 35.69 -20.59 -4.14
N GLU A 890 36.96 -20.70 -4.54
CA GLU A 890 37.88 -21.71 -3.99
C GLU A 890 38.68 -21.25 -2.74
N ALA A 891 38.53 -19.99 -2.32
CA ALA A 891 39.37 -19.38 -1.28
C ALA A 891 38.83 -19.44 0.16
N SER A 892 37.65 -20.03 0.42
CA SER A 892 36.97 -19.95 1.73
C SER A 892 36.85 -21.28 2.49
N SER A 893 37.46 -22.37 2.00
CA SER A 893 37.37 -23.72 2.58
C SER A 893 38.52 -24.11 3.52
N ALA A 894 39.49 -23.22 3.74
CA ALA A 894 40.67 -23.48 4.57
C ALA A 894 40.93 -22.36 5.59
N VAL A 895 40.66 -22.68 6.87
CA VAL A 895 41.25 -22.19 8.14
C VAL A 895 40.20 -22.31 9.26
N LYS A 896 40.18 -23.45 9.97
CA LYS A 896 39.61 -23.61 11.31
C LYS A 896 40.03 -24.93 11.98
N SER A 897 41.32 -25.08 12.22
CA SER A 897 41.90 -26.19 12.99
C SER A 897 43.19 -25.75 13.67
N SER A 898 43.40 -26.16 14.93
CA SER A 898 44.36 -25.60 15.90
C SER A 898 44.02 -24.14 16.32
N SER A 899 44.39 -23.67 17.51
CA SER A 899 45.15 -24.31 18.60
C SER A 899 44.46 -24.15 19.97
N LYS A 900 44.79 -25.04 20.92
CA LYS A 900 44.67 -24.78 22.36
C LYS A 900 45.99 -24.19 22.88
N ASP A 901 45.97 -23.39 23.94
CA ASP A 901 46.34 -23.80 25.32
C ASP A 901 46.74 -22.61 26.24
N ALA A 902 46.43 -22.79 27.53
CA ALA A 902 47.05 -22.25 28.76
C ALA A 902 47.43 -20.74 28.94
N ALA A 903 46.68 -20.05 29.83
CA ALA A 903 47.15 -19.23 30.98
C ALA A 903 45.89 -18.71 31.74
N THR A 904 45.59 -19.03 33.02
CA THR A 904 46.19 -18.56 34.30
C THR A 904 46.27 -17.03 34.43
N GLU A 905 45.76 -16.36 35.47
CA GLU A 905 45.06 -16.75 36.71
C GLU A 905 44.29 -15.51 37.22
N ASP A 906 43.16 -15.66 37.94
CA ASP A 906 43.12 -15.40 39.40
C ASP A 906 41.72 -15.75 40.00
N THR A 907 41.62 -15.72 41.33
CA THR A 907 40.45 -16.10 42.15
C THR A 907 39.99 -14.91 43.03
N VAL A 908 38.75 -14.91 43.54
CA VAL A 908 38.40 -14.60 44.97
C VAL A 908 36.90 -14.30 45.18
N GLN A 909 36.28 -15.11 46.04
CA GLN A 909 35.16 -14.85 46.97
C GLN A 909 33.91 -14.06 46.53
N ALA A 910 32.78 -14.77 46.56
CA ALA A 910 31.56 -14.23 47.16
C ALA A 910 31.58 -14.44 48.70
N PRO A 911 30.82 -13.65 49.47
CA PRO A 911 30.24 -14.17 50.70
C PRO A 911 28.71 -13.99 50.80
N THR A 912 28.08 -15.03 51.34
CA THR A 912 26.66 -15.14 51.73
C THR A 912 26.21 -14.11 52.77
N GLN A 913 24.89 -13.87 52.86
CA GLN A 913 24.15 -14.17 54.11
C GLN A 913 22.63 -14.41 53.93
N ARG A 914 21.94 -14.74 55.04
CA ARG A 914 20.59 -15.35 55.11
C ARG A 914 19.58 -14.46 55.87
N THR A 915 18.33 -14.94 55.91
CA THR A 915 17.25 -14.70 56.92
C THR A 915 16.27 -13.53 56.67
N SER A 916 15.08 -13.48 57.28
CA SER A 916 14.00 -14.51 57.40
C SER A 916 12.69 -13.85 57.87
N ARG A 917 11.53 -14.43 57.51
CA ARG A 917 10.16 -14.01 57.90
C ARG A 917 9.97 -13.56 59.38
N ARG A 918 9.17 -12.51 59.63
CA ARG A 918 7.74 -12.51 60.13
C ARG A 918 7.36 -11.47 61.23
N ARG A 919 6.13 -10.93 61.09
CA ARG A 919 5.17 -10.34 62.11
C ARG A 919 5.22 -8.84 62.51
N GLY A 920 4.01 -8.23 62.54
CA GLY A 920 3.64 -6.94 63.15
C GLY A 920 2.76 -6.07 62.21
N THR A 921 1.43 -6.17 62.15
CA THR A 921 0.40 -5.40 62.91
C THR A 921 0.68 -3.88 62.96
N THR A 922 -0.14 -2.98 62.42
CA THR A 922 -1.61 -2.72 62.59
C THR A 922 -2.26 -2.19 61.29
N ARG A 923 -3.51 -1.68 61.18
CA ARG A 923 -4.88 -2.03 61.64
C ARG A 923 -5.78 -0.78 61.41
N GLY A 924 -6.67 -0.80 60.41
CA GLY A 924 -7.75 0.17 60.16
C GLY A 924 -8.32 -0.05 58.73
N THR A 925 -9.61 -0.20 58.40
CA THR A 925 -10.93 0.37 58.83
C THR A 925 -11.04 1.87 58.60
N THR A 926 -12.00 2.41 57.82
CA THR A 926 -13.25 1.85 57.22
C THR A 926 -13.58 2.58 55.89
N LYS A 927 -14.24 1.97 54.90
CA LYS A 927 -15.70 2.08 54.56
C LYS A 927 -16.30 3.50 54.63
N SER A 928 -17.22 3.89 53.74
CA SER A 928 -18.08 3.05 52.86
C SER A 928 -17.88 3.25 51.36
#